data_AF-A0A7L0LSZ1-F1
#
_entry.id   AF-A0A7L0LSZ1-F1
#
_cell.length_a   1.000
_cell.length_b   1.000
_cell.length_c   1.000
_cell.angle_alpha   90.00
_cell.angle_beta   90.00
_cell.angle_gamma   90.00
#
_symmetry.space_group_name_H-M   'P 1'
#
loop_
_entity.id
_entity.type
_entity.pdbx_description
1 polymer ?
#
loop_
_entity_poly.entity_id
_entity_poly.type
_entity_poly.pdbx_seq_one_letter_code
_entity_poly.pdbx_strand_id
1 'polypeptide(L)'
;RPVAFAQIWKSWFSSYSLVGNKNIILMGPPGAGKTTIGRIVGQKLDCPVIDIDDDVLETTWNMSVSEKLQDVGNEQFLEEEGKALLEFSASGSVISLTGSNPMHAAGMQHVKKNGIVVYLDVPTTIIMSRLKSMKVDRIVGQSPSASLKDILQFRKQFYKRWCDIRVLCGGDITAEIAAEKVLDAVKRYQNSELETFISTRSSRSGRSMEKNSDKYFSDVVTQGLASDGGLFVPEKGLPKFTAGEWESLIEATYVERAQVILERCIHPADIPASKLAQIIETAYGENFACSKIAPVRHLTGNQFLLELFHGPTASFKDFALQLVPHIFAYCIPKSCNYLVLVATSGDTGSAVLDGFSRLHDTDRQRIAVMIFFPEDGVSPIQKSQMVGCQKENAWSVGVKSDFDFCQTAIKQIFTNSDYTGFLTVEYGTALAAANSINWARLLPQIVYHASAYLDLVHQDVIPFGSPVDVCIPTGNFGNILAALYAKMMGIPLRKCICASNENNVLTDFIRTGVYDLRGRKLIPTFSPAVDILKSSNLERYLHLIANEDGQLVTQLYNQLENQGHFQLQEDLLKKLQQDLVAGWCSEEDCLAAIHSVYSTTGYILDTHTAIAKVVADRLQDRACPIIISSTAHYSKFAPAILRALKIAEINQNPLSQLHLLSSYSPLPPVHWGLLETLKKKGNEDYQVCGADMSMLMSAVETLIQNHFM
;
A
#
# COMPACT_ATOMS: atom_id res chain seq x y z
N ARG A 1 66.36 -10.65 -7.45
CA ARG A 1 66.25 -9.25 -6.98
C ARG A 1 65.51 -8.47 -8.06
N PRO A 2 64.53 -7.64 -7.68
CA PRO A 2 63.17 -7.71 -8.21
C PRO A 2 62.95 -6.89 -9.50
N VAL A 3 62.04 -7.41 -10.31
CA VAL A 3 61.47 -6.79 -11.50
C VAL A 3 60.44 -5.74 -11.06
N ALA A 4 60.49 -4.60 -11.73
CA ALA A 4 59.70 -3.41 -11.42
C ALA A 4 58.19 -3.65 -11.54
N PHE A 5 57.47 -3.24 -10.50
CA PHE A 5 56.02 -3.05 -10.53
C PHE A 5 55.68 -1.96 -11.55
N ALA A 6 55.05 -2.34 -12.66
CA ALA A 6 54.31 -1.40 -13.48
C ALA A 6 53.03 -1.01 -12.70
N GLN A 7 52.98 0.26 -12.30
CA GLN A 7 51.82 0.91 -11.70
C GLN A 7 50.59 0.76 -12.61
N ILE A 8 49.69 -0.15 -12.24
CA ILE A 8 48.31 -0.12 -12.72
C ILE A 8 47.66 1.08 -12.05
N TRP A 9 47.08 1.95 -12.88
CA TRP A 9 46.41 3.18 -12.48
C TRP A 9 45.43 2.94 -11.34
N LYS A 10 45.68 3.62 -10.21
CA LYS A 10 44.75 3.81 -9.11
C LYS A 10 43.49 4.50 -9.63
N SER A 11 42.41 3.75 -9.79
CA SER A 11 41.06 4.30 -9.75
C SER A 11 40.82 4.79 -8.32
N TRP A 12 40.75 6.10 -8.17
CA TRP A 12 40.50 6.79 -6.91
C TRP A 12 39.08 6.51 -6.37
N PHE A 13 39.01 6.26 -5.06
CA PHE A 13 37.83 6.18 -4.19
C PHE A 13 36.76 5.13 -4.55
N SER A 14 36.90 3.91 -3.99
CA SER A 14 35.69 3.15 -3.67
C SER A 14 34.94 3.90 -2.58
N SER A 15 33.76 4.43 -2.91
CA SER A 15 32.84 5.06 -1.94
C SER A 15 32.04 4.05 -1.13
N TYR A 16 32.33 2.76 -1.29
CA TYR A 16 31.60 1.65 -0.68
C TYR A 16 32.57 0.81 0.15
N SER A 17 32.39 0.85 1.46
CA SER A 17 33.02 -0.10 2.39
C SER A 17 31.93 -0.98 2.99
N LEU A 18 32.08 -2.30 2.92
CA LEU A 18 31.23 -3.21 3.68
C LEU A 18 31.38 -2.89 5.17
N VAL A 19 30.27 -2.56 5.83
CA VAL A 19 30.29 -2.39 7.29
C VAL A 19 30.44 -3.77 7.95
N GLY A 20 31.63 -4.03 8.48
CA GLY A 20 31.96 -5.25 9.23
C GLY A 20 32.25 -6.49 8.38
N ASN A 21 32.13 -7.66 9.00
CA ASN A 21 32.53 -8.96 8.44
C ASN A 21 31.41 -9.70 7.67
N LYS A 22 30.30 -9.02 7.34
CA LYS A 22 29.15 -9.67 6.68
C LYS A 22 29.43 -9.95 5.20
N ASN A 23 28.94 -11.10 4.73
CA ASN A 23 28.97 -11.44 3.31
C ASN A 23 27.83 -10.75 2.54
N ILE A 24 28.04 -10.49 1.24
CA ILE A 24 26.95 -10.19 0.30
C ILE A 24 26.62 -11.49 -0.44
N ILE A 25 25.41 -12.01 -0.27
CA ILE A 25 24.98 -13.28 -0.84
C ILE A 25 24.05 -13.00 -2.01
N LEU A 26 24.49 -13.26 -3.24
CA LEU A 26 23.71 -13.08 -4.46
C LEU A 26 22.87 -14.33 -4.73
N MET A 27 21.56 -14.13 -4.79
CA MET A 27 20.55 -15.17 -4.99
C MET A 27 19.69 -14.82 -6.21
N GLY A 28 19.23 -15.85 -6.94
CA GLY A 28 18.34 -15.69 -8.08
C GLY A 28 18.41 -16.88 -9.03
N PRO A 29 17.50 -16.97 -10.01
CA PRO A 29 17.44 -18.09 -10.93
C PRO A 29 18.73 -18.23 -11.77
N PRO A 30 19.00 -19.42 -12.34
CA PRO A 30 20.01 -19.57 -13.39
C PRO A 30 19.79 -18.52 -14.51
N GLY A 31 20.87 -17.90 -15.00
CA GLY A 31 20.78 -16.81 -15.98
C GLY A 31 20.52 -15.41 -15.40
N ALA A 32 20.35 -15.28 -14.07
CA ALA A 32 20.19 -13.96 -13.44
C ALA A 32 21.45 -13.08 -13.45
N GLY A 33 22.63 -13.67 -13.70
CA GLY A 33 23.91 -12.94 -13.74
C GLY A 33 24.66 -12.89 -12.40
N LYS A 34 24.31 -13.76 -11.44
CA LYS A 34 24.90 -13.82 -10.08
C LYS A 34 26.42 -13.75 -10.10
N THR A 35 27.08 -14.69 -10.78
CA THR A 35 28.54 -14.78 -10.88
C THR A 35 29.17 -13.51 -11.49
N THR A 36 28.61 -13.00 -12.58
CA THR A 36 29.11 -11.80 -13.26
C THR A 36 28.98 -10.56 -12.39
N ILE A 37 27.81 -10.35 -11.80
CA ILE A 37 27.54 -9.23 -10.89
C ILE A 37 28.41 -9.36 -9.64
N GLY A 38 28.56 -10.57 -9.09
CA GLY A 38 29.38 -10.85 -7.93
C GLY A 38 30.84 -10.47 -8.12
N ARG A 39 31.41 -10.79 -9.29
CA ARG A 39 32.77 -10.38 -9.67
C ARG A 39 32.92 -8.85 -9.71
N ILE A 40 31.96 -8.14 -10.30
CA ILE A 40 31.99 -6.67 -10.36
C ILE A 40 31.85 -6.04 -8.96
N VAL A 41 30.92 -6.54 -8.15
CA VAL A 41 30.72 -6.08 -6.76
C VAL A 41 31.98 -6.32 -5.94
N GLY A 42 32.59 -7.50 -6.01
CA GLY A 42 33.83 -7.82 -5.29
C GLY A 42 35.01 -6.96 -5.73
N GLN A 43 35.15 -6.68 -7.03
CA GLN A 43 36.15 -5.74 -7.54
C GLN A 43 35.97 -4.31 -6.99
N LYS A 44 34.73 -3.83 -6.89
CA LYS A 44 34.44 -2.48 -6.37
C LYS A 44 34.65 -2.36 -4.86
N LEU A 45 34.42 -3.45 -4.12
CA LEU A 45 34.57 -3.52 -2.68
C LEU A 45 35.96 -3.98 -2.22
N ASP A 46 36.82 -4.38 -3.17
CA ASP A 46 38.13 -5.00 -2.90
C ASP A 46 38.03 -6.20 -1.95
N CYS A 47 37.09 -7.11 -2.23
CA CYS A 47 36.84 -8.28 -1.39
C CYS A 47 36.77 -9.60 -2.18
N PRO A 48 36.98 -10.75 -1.51
CA PRO A 48 36.93 -12.06 -2.17
C PRO A 48 35.55 -12.34 -2.78
N VAL A 49 35.56 -13.01 -3.93
CA VAL A 49 34.36 -13.47 -4.62
C VAL A 49 34.40 -14.99 -4.65
N ILE A 50 33.29 -15.61 -4.28
CA ILE A 50 33.14 -17.05 -4.21
C ILE A 50 31.89 -17.43 -5.00
N ASP A 51 32.02 -18.31 -5.98
CA ASP A 51 30.90 -18.96 -6.65
C ASP A 51 30.69 -20.35 -6.04
N ILE A 52 29.48 -20.62 -5.54
CA ILE A 52 29.21 -21.92 -4.91
C ILE A 52 29.31 -23.05 -5.93
N ASP A 53 28.91 -22.84 -7.18
CA ASP A 53 29.04 -23.88 -8.22
C ASP A 53 30.54 -24.18 -8.45
N ASP A 54 31.31 -23.18 -8.87
CA ASP A 54 32.71 -23.38 -9.32
C ASP A 54 33.70 -23.63 -8.16
N ASP A 55 33.61 -22.85 -7.07
CA ASP A 55 34.66 -22.81 -6.04
C ASP A 55 34.40 -23.80 -4.88
N VAL A 56 33.16 -24.23 -4.68
CA VAL A 56 32.75 -25.09 -3.54
C VAL A 56 32.26 -26.46 -4.01
N LEU A 57 31.28 -26.53 -4.92
CA LEU A 57 30.66 -27.80 -5.29
C LEU A 57 31.59 -28.63 -6.19
N GLU A 58 32.08 -28.06 -7.29
CA GLU A 58 32.95 -28.81 -8.21
C GLU A 58 34.27 -29.23 -7.56
N THR A 59 34.80 -28.41 -6.65
CA THR A 59 36.00 -28.75 -5.87
C THR A 59 35.74 -29.85 -4.84
N THR A 60 34.57 -29.86 -4.20
CA THR A 60 34.18 -30.89 -3.22
C THR A 60 33.84 -32.22 -3.88
N TRP A 61 33.17 -32.20 -5.03
CA TRP A 61 32.72 -33.41 -5.73
C TRP A 61 33.74 -33.96 -6.72
N ASN A 62 34.73 -33.16 -7.10
CA ASN A 62 35.72 -33.49 -8.13
C ASN A 62 35.06 -33.90 -9.47
N MET A 63 33.95 -33.24 -9.80
CA MET A 63 33.18 -33.35 -11.05
C MET A 63 32.31 -32.11 -11.23
N SER A 64 31.83 -31.86 -12.45
CA SER A 64 30.98 -30.70 -12.69
C SER A 64 29.61 -30.84 -12.03
N VAL A 65 28.97 -29.70 -11.75
CA VAL A 65 27.60 -29.66 -11.21
C VAL A 65 26.62 -30.40 -12.13
N SER A 66 26.82 -30.32 -13.45
CA SER A 66 25.98 -31.00 -14.43
C SER A 66 26.14 -32.52 -14.40
N GLU A 67 27.38 -33.02 -14.28
CA GLU A 67 27.66 -34.45 -14.14
C GLU A 67 27.07 -34.99 -12.84
N LYS A 68 27.24 -34.26 -11.73
CA LYS A 68 26.68 -34.64 -10.44
C LYS A 68 25.16 -34.78 -10.47
N LEU A 69 24.47 -33.82 -11.09
CA LEU A 69 23.01 -33.87 -11.24
C LEU A 69 22.53 -35.07 -12.07
N GLN A 70 23.32 -35.50 -13.07
CA GLN A 70 23.01 -36.70 -13.86
C GLN A 70 23.25 -37.99 -13.08
N ASP A 71 24.26 -38.02 -12.20
CA ASP A 71 24.62 -39.17 -11.37
C ASP A 71 23.59 -39.46 -10.27
N VAL A 72 23.24 -38.46 -9.47
CA VAL A 72 22.40 -38.66 -8.26
C VAL A 72 20.93 -38.29 -8.43
N GLY A 73 20.57 -37.58 -9.51
CA GLY A 73 19.22 -37.07 -9.75
C GLY A 73 18.81 -35.90 -8.84
N ASN A 74 17.60 -35.36 -9.06
CA ASN A 74 17.18 -34.06 -8.47
C ASN A 74 17.15 -34.02 -6.94
N GLU A 75 16.54 -35.02 -6.29
CA GLU A 75 16.32 -35.01 -4.84
C GLU A 75 17.63 -35.15 -4.07
N GLN A 76 18.45 -36.14 -4.44
CA GLN A 76 19.74 -36.36 -3.80
C GLN A 76 20.73 -35.23 -4.12
N PHE A 77 20.66 -34.65 -5.32
CA PHE A 77 21.46 -33.46 -5.65
C PHE A 77 21.19 -32.31 -4.68
N LEU A 78 19.91 -32.02 -4.38
CA LEU A 78 19.55 -30.92 -3.48
C LEU A 78 20.09 -31.15 -2.05
N GLU A 79 20.07 -32.40 -1.57
CA GLU A 79 20.60 -32.77 -0.26
C GLU A 79 22.13 -32.66 -0.21
N GLU A 80 22.84 -33.14 -1.24
CA GLU A 80 24.30 -33.05 -1.31
C GLU A 80 24.79 -31.60 -1.50
N GLU A 81 24.09 -30.82 -2.32
CA GLU A 81 24.30 -29.37 -2.46
C GLU A 81 24.10 -28.65 -1.11
N GLY A 82 23.04 -29.03 -0.38
CA GLY A 82 22.73 -28.51 0.93
C GLY A 82 23.81 -28.80 1.98
N LYS A 83 24.38 -30.01 1.97
CA LYS A 83 25.48 -30.43 2.86
C LYS A 83 26.76 -29.65 2.60
N ALA A 84 27.16 -29.51 1.33
CA ALA A 84 28.32 -28.71 0.98
C ALA A 84 28.17 -27.24 1.43
N LEU A 85 26.96 -26.69 1.29
CA LEU A 85 26.66 -25.33 1.76
C LEU A 85 26.71 -25.19 3.29
N LEU A 86 26.37 -26.24 4.05
CA LEU A 86 26.47 -26.26 5.51
C LEU A 86 27.92 -26.32 6.02
N GLU A 87 28.81 -26.99 5.27
CA GLU A 87 30.23 -27.08 5.58
C GLU A 87 31.01 -25.83 5.14
N PHE A 88 30.47 -25.09 4.17
CA PHE A 88 31.04 -23.85 3.65
C PHE A 88 30.99 -22.71 4.68
N SER A 89 32.08 -21.94 4.78
CA SER A 89 32.16 -20.74 5.62
C SER A 89 33.05 -19.69 4.97
N ALA A 90 32.58 -18.45 4.95
CA ALA A 90 33.31 -17.29 4.46
C ALA A 90 32.92 -16.03 5.26
N SER A 91 33.75 -15.00 5.20
CA SER A 91 33.55 -13.73 5.90
C SER A 91 34.01 -12.58 5.00
N GLY A 92 33.28 -11.46 5.04
CA GLY A 92 33.60 -10.27 4.24
C GLY A 92 33.71 -10.54 2.73
N SER A 93 32.97 -11.51 2.20
CA SER A 93 33.05 -11.95 0.79
C SER A 93 31.76 -11.71 0.03
N VAL A 94 31.82 -11.68 -1.31
CA VAL A 94 30.66 -11.76 -2.19
C VAL A 94 30.46 -13.21 -2.61
N ILE A 95 29.32 -13.79 -2.28
CA ILE A 95 29.01 -15.20 -2.51
C ILE A 95 27.90 -15.29 -3.57
N SER A 96 28.14 -15.96 -4.68
CA SER A 96 27.12 -16.30 -5.67
C SER A 96 26.57 -17.69 -5.37
N LEU A 97 25.31 -17.77 -4.93
CA LEU A 97 24.65 -19.05 -4.70
C LEU A 97 24.32 -19.75 -6.02
N THR A 98 24.13 -21.07 -5.96
CA THR A 98 23.53 -21.81 -7.06
C THR A 98 22.06 -21.40 -7.25
N GLY A 99 21.47 -21.79 -8.37
CA GLY A 99 20.03 -21.57 -8.60
C GLY A 99 19.11 -22.37 -7.67
N SER A 100 19.60 -23.47 -7.09
CA SER A 100 18.86 -24.44 -6.25
C SER A 100 19.09 -24.28 -4.76
N ASN A 101 20.19 -23.65 -4.31
CA ASN A 101 20.48 -23.47 -2.88
C ASN A 101 19.29 -22.93 -2.07
N PRO A 102 18.48 -21.96 -2.56
CA PRO A 102 17.34 -21.44 -1.80
C PRO A 102 16.26 -22.47 -1.44
N MET A 103 16.26 -23.62 -2.11
CA MET A 103 15.34 -24.73 -1.84
C MET A 103 15.79 -25.57 -0.63
N HIS A 104 17.05 -25.46 -0.18
CA HIS A 104 17.57 -26.18 0.98
C HIS A 104 17.60 -25.28 2.24
N ALA A 105 16.63 -25.47 3.13
CA ALA A 105 16.37 -24.52 4.22
C ALA A 105 17.51 -24.41 5.25
N ALA A 106 18.14 -25.53 5.63
CA ALA A 106 19.22 -25.52 6.62
C ALA A 106 20.48 -24.80 6.08
N GLY A 107 20.81 -25.04 4.81
CA GLY A 107 21.92 -24.36 4.13
C GLY A 107 21.69 -22.85 4.02
N MET A 108 20.47 -22.44 3.67
CA MET A 108 20.13 -21.01 3.62
C MET A 108 20.17 -20.33 5.00
N GLN A 109 19.71 -21.00 6.06
CA GLN A 109 19.83 -20.48 7.43
C GLN A 109 21.29 -20.28 7.82
N HIS A 110 22.16 -21.23 7.47
CA HIS A 110 23.59 -21.17 7.75
C HIS A 110 24.26 -19.98 7.07
N VAL A 111 24.10 -19.81 5.75
CA VAL A 111 24.74 -18.69 5.03
C VAL A 111 24.16 -17.33 5.42
N LYS A 112 22.84 -17.26 5.63
CA LYS A 112 22.14 -16.02 6.02
C LYS A 112 22.58 -15.51 7.39
N LYS A 113 23.03 -16.39 8.30
CA LYS A 113 23.50 -15.98 9.64
C LYS A 113 24.63 -14.94 9.59
N ASN A 114 25.49 -15.02 8.57
CA ASN A 114 26.68 -14.17 8.43
C ASN A 114 26.66 -13.33 7.15
N GLY A 115 25.52 -13.17 6.48
CA GLY A 115 25.44 -12.44 5.22
C GLY A 115 24.10 -11.75 5.00
N ILE A 116 24.09 -10.87 4.01
CA ILE A 116 22.91 -10.16 3.52
C ILE A 116 22.49 -10.83 2.21
N VAL A 117 21.28 -11.38 2.16
CA VAL A 117 20.80 -12.11 0.99
C VAL A 117 20.13 -11.14 0.01
N VAL A 118 20.79 -10.89 -1.12
CA VAL A 118 20.35 -10.05 -2.22
C VAL A 118 19.71 -10.89 -3.32
N TYR A 119 18.41 -10.70 -3.54
CA TYR A 119 17.70 -11.33 -4.64
C TYR A 119 17.80 -10.47 -5.91
N LEU A 120 18.50 -11.00 -6.92
CA LEU A 120 18.52 -10.47 -8.29
C LEU A 120 17.25 -10.90 -9.02
N ASP A 121 16.25 -10.00 -9.02
CA ASP A 121 14.93 -10.28 -9.56
C ASP A 121 14.86 -9.86 -11.04
N VAL A 122 15.06 -10.84 -11.92
CA VAL A 122 15.04 -10.67 -13.37
C VAL A 122 13.72 -11.20 -13.92
N PRO A 123 13.03 -10.50 -14.83
CA PRO A 123 11.80 -10.99 -15.43
C PRO A 123 11.97 -12.37 -16.06
N THR A 124 10.97 -13.25 -15.84
CA THR A 124 11.00 -14.65 -16.28
C THR A 124 11.24 -14.77 -17.79
N THR A 125 10.69 -13.87 -18.60
CA THR A 125 10.87 -13.84 -20.06
C THR A 125 12.33 -13.64 -20.46
N ILE A 126 13.04 -12.76 -19.77
CA ILE A 126 14.47 -12.51 -20.00
C ILE A 126 15.30 -13.71 -19.56
N ILE A 127 15.00 -14.29 -18.39
CA ILE A 127 15.68 -15.50 -17.91
C ILE A 127 15.53 -16.63 -18.93
N MET A 128 14.32 -16.87 -19.45
CA MET A 128 14.09 -17.90 -20.46
C MET A 128 14.90 -17.65 -21.75
N SER A 129 14.98 -16.39 -22.22
CA SER A 129 15.79 -16.03 -23.38
C SER A 129 17.29 -16.29 -23.17
N ARG A 130 17.81 -15.94 -21.98
CA ARG A 130 19.21 -16.17 -21.60
C ARG A 130 19.51 -17.66 -21.51
N LEU A 131 18.65 -18.45 -20.86
CA LEU A 131 18.84 -19.90 -20.73
C LEU A 131 18.83 -20.62 -22.09
N LYS A 132 17.93 -20.23 -22.99
CA LYS A 132 17.90 -20.74 -24.37
C LYS A 132 19.21 -20.43 -25.12
N SER A 133 19.73 -19.22 -24.96
CA SER A 133 21.00 -18.80 -25.58
C SER A 133 22.21 -19.55 -25.00
N MET A 134 22.15 -19.90 -23.71
CA MET A 134 23.16 -20.70 -23.01
C MET A 134 23.02 -22.22 -23.26
N LYS A 135 22.03 -22.65 -24.05
CA LYS A 135 21.69 -24.08 -24.29
C LYS A 135 21.45 -24.87 -22.99
N VAL A 136 20.83 -24.22 -22.01
CA VAL A 136 20.43 -24.85 -20.75
C VAL A 136 19.01 -25.38 -20.91
N ASP A 137 18.90 -26.69 -21.16
CA ASP A 137 17.62 -27.35 -21.40
C ASP A 137 17.02 -27.99 -20.13
N ARG A 138 17.80 -28.09 -19.04
CA ARG A 138 17.36 -28.66 -17.76
C ARG A 138 17.87 -27.91 -16.52
N ILE A 139 17.00 -27.70 -15.54
CA ILE A 139 17.37 -27.16 -14.21
C ILE A 139 16.87 -28.07 -13.08
N VAL A 140 17.53 -28.02 -11.91
CA VAL A 140 17.19 -28.86 -10.73
C VAL A 140 15.70 -28.71 -10.37
N GLY A 141 15.02 -29.82 -10.10
CA GLY A 141 13.58 -29.83 -9.79
C GLY A 141 12.67 -29.88 -11.01
N GLN A 142 13.21 -30.07 -12.22
CA GLN A 142 12.43 -30.34 -13.42
C GLN A 142 11.93 -31.79 -13.43
N SER A 143 10.62 -31.97 -13.26
CA SER A 143 9.93 -33.20 -13.67
C SER A 143 9.87 -33.25 -15.21
N PRO A 144 9.79 -34.44 -15.83
CA PRO A 144 9.71 -34.57 -17.29
C PRO A 144 8.50 -33.85 -17.93
N SER A 145 7.49 -33.50 -17.13
CA SER A 145 6.23 -32.89 -17.58
C SER A 145 6.07 -31.39 -17.27
N ALA A 146 6.94 -30.78 -16.45
CA ALA A 146 6.83 -29.38 -16.07
C ALA A 146 7.60 -28.46 -17.03
N SER A 147 7.00 -27.32 -17.42
CA SER A 147 7.69 -26.34 -18.25
C SER A 147 8.75 -25.58 -17.45
N LEU A 148 9.78 -25.06 -18.12
CA LEU A 148 10.80 -24.22 -17.49
C LEU A 148 10.18 -22.99 -16.80
N LYS A 149 9.11 -22.44 -17.36
CA LYS A 149 8.36 -21.31 -16.79
C LYS A 149 7.74 -21.68 -15.45
N ASP A 150 7.12 -22.86 -15.36
CA ASP A 150 6.48 -23.33 -14.13
C ASP A 150 7.50 -23.54 -13.01
N ILE A 151 8.68 -24.05 -13.34
CA ILE A 151 9.77 -24.26 -12.37
C ILE A 151 10.33 -22.93 -11.88
N LEU A 152 10.56 -21.98 -12.78
CA LEU A 152 11.02 -20.63 -12.40
C LEU A 152 9.99 -19.95 -11.49
N GLN A 153 8.70 -20.09 -11.81
CA GLN A 153 7.62 -19.55 -10.98
C GLN A 153 7.56 -20.24 -9.61
N PHE A 154 7.68 -21.57 -9.56
CA PHE A 154 7.75 -22.35 -8.32
C PHE A 154 8.94 -21.94 -7.45
N ARG A 155 10.10 -21.63 -8.06
CA ARG A 155 11.31 -21.23 -7.33
C ARG A 155 11.21 -19.83 -6.71
N LYS A 156 10.41 -18.92 -7.26
CA LYS A 156 10.24 -17.55 -6.73
C LYS A 156 9.84 -17.52 -5.26
N GLN A 157 9.02 -18.47 -4.79
CA GLN A 157 8.61 -18.51 -3.38
C GLN A 157 9.80 -18.69 -2.43
N PHE A 158 10.82 -19.46 -2.84
CA PHE A 158 12.03 -19.67 -2.05
C PHE A 158 12.91 -18.42 -2.08
N TYR A 159 13.03 -17.77 -3.24
CA TYR A 159 13.76 -16.51 -3.34
C TYR A 159 13.12 -15.43 -2.45
N LYS A 160 11.79 -15.28 -2.50
CA LYS A 160 11.05 -14.35 -1.63
C LYS A 160 11.24 -14.65 -0.14
N ARG A 161 11.26 -15.94 0.25
CA ARG A 161 11.42 -16.36 1.65
C ARG A 161 12.75 -15.95 2.27
N TRP A 162 13.85 -16.10 1.52
CA TRP A 162 15.21 -15.87 2.04
C TRP A 162 15.72 -14.45 1.81
N CYS A 163 15.11 -13.70 0.91
CA CYS A 163 15.46 -12.34 0.54
C CYS A 163 15.50 -11.39 1.75
N ASP A 164 16.62 -10.68 1.91
CA ASP A 164 16.72 -9.48 2.75
C ASP A 164 16.51 -8.22 1.90
N ILE A 165 17.01 -8.24 0.67
CA ILE A 165 17.01 -7.11 -0.26
C ILE A 165 16.67 -7.61 -1.67
N ARG A 166 15.76 -6.93 -2.35
CA ARG A 166 15.49 -7.16 -3.78
C ARG A 166 16.18 -6.12 -4.65
N VAL A 167 16.78 -6.57 -5.74
CA VAL A 167 17.31 -5.73 -6.81
C VAL A 167 16.61 -6.09 -8.11
N LEU A 168 15.77 -5.19 -8.60
CA LEU A 168 15.09 -5.34 -9.89
C LEU A 168 16.09 -5.25 -11.03
N CYS A 169 16.19 -6.34 -11.77
CA CYS A 169 17.11 -6.51 -12.86
C CYS A 169 16.37 -6.58 -14.21
N GLY A 170 16.02 -5.42 -14.79
CA GLY A 170 15.32 -5.31 -16.08
C GLY A 170 16.13 -5.81 -17.29
N GLY A 171 15.54 -5.76 -18.48
CA GLY A 171 16.12 -6.32 -19.72
C GLY A 171 17.36 -5.62 -20.24
N ASP A 172 17.41 -4.29 -20.12
CA ASP A 172 18.43 -3.46 -20.77
C ASP A 172 19.54 -2.98 -19.82
N ILE A 173 19.53 -3.44 -18.57
CA ILE A 173 20.61 -3.08 -17.63
C ILE A 173 21.82 -3.99 -17.81
N THR A 174 22.99 -3.35 -17.92
CA THR A 174 24.27 -4.06 -17.93
C THR A 174 24.59 -4.66 -16.56
N ALA A 175 25.54 -5.60 -16.52
CA ALA A 175 26.00 -6.19 -15.26
C ALA A 175 26.59 -5.13 -14.31
N GLU A 176 27.21 -4.07 -14.86
CA GLU A 176 27.75 -2.95 -14.08
C GLU A 176 26.64 -2.15 -13.39
N ILE A 177 25.54 -1.85 -14.10
CA ILE A 177 24.39 -1.14 -13.52
C ILE A 177 23.73 -2.01 -12.45
N ALA A 178 23.55 -3.31 -12.72
CA ALA A 178 23.01 -4.23 -11.73
C ALA A 178 23.90 -4.32 -10.49
N ALA A 179 25.23 -4.33 -10.65
CA ALA A 179 26.18 -4.29 -9.54
C ALA A 179 26.09 -2.99 -8.72
N GLU A 180 25.93 -1.83 -9.37
CA GLU A 180 25.69 -0.56 -8.64
C GLU A 180 24.39 -0.61 -7.84
N LYS A 181 23.30 -1.14 -8.41
CA LYS A 181 22.04 -1.30 -7.69
C LYS A 181 22.19 -2.23 -6.48
N VAL A 182 22.99 -3.31 -6.58
CA VAL A 182 23.32 -4.18 -5.45
C VAL A 182 24.04 -3.39 -4.36
N LEU A 183 25.07 -2.62 -4.71
CA LEU A 183 25.83 -1.80 -3.75
C LEU A 183 24.94 -0.76 -3.07
N ASP A 184 24.10 -0.05 -3.82
CA ASP A 184 23.17 0.94 -3.27
C ASP A 184 22.12 0.30 -2.36
N ALA A 185 21.60 -0.87 -2.72
CA ALA A 185 20.61 -1.57 -1.92
C ALA A 185 21.21 -2.15 -0.63
N VAL A 186 22.43 -2.70 -0.68
CA VAL A 186 23.18 -3.13 0.51
C VAL A 186 23.50 -1.94 1.41
N LYS A 187 23.94 -0.82 0.83
CA LYS A 187 24.19 0.42 1.57
C LYS A 187 22.92 0.94 2.24
N ARG A 188 21.76 0.91 1.56
CA ARG A 188 20.46 1.25 2.15
C ARG A 188 20.18 0.35 3.36
N TYR A 189 20.24 -0.96 3.17
CA TYR A 189 19.96 -1.96 4.22
C TYR A 189 20.82 -1.80 5.48
N GLN A 190 22.08 -1.41 5.32
CA GLN A 190 23.00 -1.18 6.43
C GLN A 190 22.78 0.16 7.15
N ASN A 191 22.16 1.15 6.50
CA ASN A 191 22.02 2.52 7.00
C ASN A 191 20.55 2.89 7.29
N SER A 192 19.89 2.10 8.14
CA SER A 192 18.48 2.31 8.52
C SER A 192 18.22 3.68 9.16
N GLU A 193 19.21 4.22 9.88
CA GLU A 193 19.17 5.54 10.55
C GLU A 193 18.89 6.70 9.59
N LEU A 194 19.02 6.48 8.28
CA LEU A 194 18.80 7.51 7.27
C LEU A 194 17.42 7.43 6.59
N GLU A 195 16.54 6.51 6.97
CA GLU A 195 15.15 6.43 6.46
C GLU A 195 14.14 6.87 7.52
N THR A 196 14.22 8.16 7.82
CA THR A 196 13.41 8.84 8.83
C THR A 196 12.17 9.50 8.24
N PHE A 197 11.23 9.81 9.13
CA PHE A 197 10.01 10.55 8.86
C PHE A 197 10.01 11.87 9.61
N ILE A 198 9.45 12.89 8.97
CA ILE A 198 9.27 14.22 9.53
C ILE A 198 7.79 14.61 9.50
N SER A 199 7.40 15.54 10.37
CA SER A 199 6.09 16.17 10.30
C SER A 199 6.03 17.22 9.18
N THR A 200 4.90 17.31 8.49
CA THR A 200 4.58 18.37 7.52
C THR A 200 4.60 19.78 8.12
N ARG A 201 4.59 19.92 9.45
CA ARG A 201 4.64 21.20 10.17
C ARG A 201 6.00 21.49 10.82
N SER A 202 6.96 20.56 10.69
CA SER A 202 8.29 20.72 11.28
C SER A 202 9.13 21.80 10.55
N SER A 203 9.77 22.68 11.31
CA SER A 203 10.69 23.69 10.77
C SER A 203 12.05 23.09 10.44
N ARG A 204 12.63 23.43 9.28
CA ARG A 204 14.02 23.07 8.91
C ARG A 204 15.06 23.61 9.91
N SER A 205 14.82 24.77 10.53
CA SER A 205 15.74 25.39 11.52
C SER A 205 15.69 24.74 12.91
N GLY A 206 14.62 24.02 13.25
CA GLY A 206 14.47 23.30 14.53
C GLY A 206 15.12 21.91 14.53
N ARG A 207 15.39 21.35 13.33
CA ARG A 207 15.96 19.99 13.16
C ARG A 207 17.35 19.81 13.79
N SER A 208 18.09 20.89 14.06
CA SER A 208 19.43 20.83 14.66
C SER A 208 19.43 20.86 16.20
N MET A 209 18.35 21.32 16.85
CA MET A 209 18.28 21.45 18.32
C MET A 209 17.42 20.37 18.99
N GLU A 210 16.46 19.77 18.28
CA GLU A 210 15.69 18.61 18.75
C GLU A 210 16.18 17.32 18.09
N LYS A 211 17.41 16.90 18.41
CA LYS A 211 17.93 15.57 18.04
C LYS A 211 17.28 14.43 18.86
N ASN A 212 16.08 14.65 19.39
CA ASN A 212 15.38 13.72 20.28
C ASN A 212 14.22 13.05 19.54
N SER A 213 14.53 11.84 19.06
CA SER A 213 13.70 10.82 18.41
C SER A 213 13.42 11.02 16.92
N ASP A 214 14.41 10.69 16.10
CA ASP A 214 14.18 10.26 14.72
C ASP A 214 13.00 9.26 14.69
N LYS A 215 12.04 9.49 13.78
CA LYS A 215 10.87 8.61 13.63
C LYS A 215 11.08 7.69 12.45
N TYR A 216 10.94 6.39 12.68
CA TYR A 216 11.01 5.35 11.64
C TYR A 216 9.60 4.94 11.19
N PHE A 217 9.52 4.06 10.19
CA PHE A 217 8.21 3.65 9.65
C PHE A 217 7.32 3.03 10.74
N SER A 218 7.89 2.18 11.59
CA SER A 218 7.18 1.56 12.72
C SER A 218 6.64 2.59 13.73
N ASP A 219 7.39 3.66 14.01
CA ASP A 219 6.94 4.76 14.86
C ASP A 219 5.75 5.50 14.25
N VAL A 220 5.82 5.78 12.94
CA VAL A 220 4.77 6.51 12.22
C VAL A 220 3.49 5.69 12.10
N VAL A 221 3.62 4.37 11.89
CA VAL A 221 2.49 3.44 11.88
C VAL A 221 1.77 3.46 13.22
N THR A 222 2.52 3.44 14.33
CA THR A 222 1.96 3.34 15.68
C THR A 222 1.41 4.67 16.22
N GLN A 223 2.07 5.80 15.93
CA GLN A 223 1.64 7.13 16.36
C GLN A 223 0.52 7.72 15.50
N GLY A 224 0.56 7.53 14.18
CA GLY A 224 -0.44 8.04 13.23
C GLY A 224 -0.35 9.54 12.94
N LEU A 225 -0.40 10.40 13.98
CA LEU A 225 -0.30 11.87 13.91
C LEU A 225 0.98 12.35 14.62
N ALA A 226 1.64 13.38 14.10
CA ALA A 226 2.79 13.98 14.78
C ALA A 226 2.35 14.83 15.99
N SER A 227 3.26 15.03 16.94
CA SER A 227 3.00 15.78 18.19
C SER A 227 2.66 17.25 17.96
N ASP A 228 3.14 17.85 16.87
CA ASP A 228 2.82 19.22 16.44
C ASP A 228 1.48 19.33 15.68
N GLY A 229 0.73 18.24 15.60
CA GLY A 229 -0.54 18.14 14.88
C GLY A 229 -0.38 18.01 13.36
N GLY A 230 0.84 17.94 12.85
CA GLY A 230 1.13 17.68 11.44
C GLY A 230 1.08 16.21 11.06
N LEU A 231 1.26 15.93 9.78
CA LEU A 231 1.22 14.59 9.20
C LEU A 231 2.63 14.09 8.89
N PHE A 232 2.90 12.81 9.13
CA PHE A 232 4.20 12.24 8.77
C PHE A 232 4.37 12.07 7.26
N VAL A 233 5.57 12.38 6.79
CA VAL A 233 6.09 12.16 5.42
C VAL A 233 7.57 11.71 5.48
N PRO A 234 8.05 10.91 4.50
CA PRO A 234 9.45 10.48 4.48
C PRO A 234 10.38 11.66 4.25
N GLU A 235 11.44 11.79 5.07
CA GLU A 235 12.34 12.95 5.02
C GLU A 235 13.12 13.04 3.70
N LYS A 236 13.50 11.90 3.14
CA LYS A 236 14.21 11.82 1.84
C LYS A 236 13.29 11.84 0.63
N GLY A 237 11.99 12.03 0.84
CA GLY A 237 10.97 11.92 -0.21
C GLY A 237 10.65 10.47 -0.61
N LEU A 238 9.89 10.32 -1.68
CA LEU A 238 9.43 9.03 -2.17
C LEU A 238 10.50 8.31 -3.01
N PRO A 239 10.57 6.97 -2.94
CA PRO A 239 11.47 6.21 -3.79
C PRO A 239 11.08 6.36 -5.26
N LYS A 240 12.06 6.50 -6.16
CA LYS A 240 11.83 6.49 -7.61
C LYS A 240 12.14 5.13 -8.20
N PHE A 241 11.39 4.81 -9.25
CA PHE A 241 11.62 3.68 -10.13
C PHE A 241 11.97 4.19 -11.52
N THR A 242 12.91 3.53 -12.17
CA THR A 242 13.25 3.75 -13.58
C THR A 242 12.17 3.17 -14.50
N ALA A 243 12.12 3.61 -15.76
CA ALA A 243 11.20 3.06 -16.76
C ALA A 243 11.31 1.53 -16.86
N GLY A 244 12.53 1.01 -17.00
CA GLY A 244 12.77 -0.44 -17.08
C GLY A 244 12.38 -1.22 -15.82
N GLU A 245 12.38 -0.59 -14.64
CA GLU A 245 11.85 -1.21 -13.42
C GLU A 245 10.33 -1.28 -13.44
N TRP A 246 9.63 -0.22 -13.86
CA TRP A 246 8.19 -0.26 -14.05
C TRP A 246 7.77 -1.26 -15.14
N GLU A 247 8.48 -1.30 -16.25
CA GLU A 247 8.24 -2.26 -17.34
C GLU A 247 8.43 -3.70 -16.87
N SER A 248 9.39 -3.96 -15.96
CA SER A 248 9.58 -5.29 -15.36
C SER A 248 8.38 -5.78 -14.54
N LEU A 249 7.47 -4.88 -14.16
CA LEU A 249 6.27 -5.15 -13.36
C LEU A 249 4.98 -5.24 -14.19
N ILE A 250 5.04 -5.10 -15.52
CA ILE A 250 3.85 -5.19 -16.40
C ILE A 250 3.16 -6.55 -16.24
N GLU A 251 3.92 -7.64 -16.29
CA GLU A 251 3.40 -9.02 -16.15
C GLU A 251 3.17 -9.45 -14.70
N ALA A 252 3.55 -8.61 -13.72
CA ALA A 252 3.45 -8.95 -12.31
C ALA A 252 2.00 -8.88 -11.82
N THR A 253 1.63 -9.81 -10.95
CA THR A 253 0.34 -9.78 -10.25
C THR A 253 0.24 -8.57 -9.32
N TYR A 254 -0.98 -8.21 -8.89
CA TYR A 254 -1.18 -7.12 -7.92
C TYR A 254 -0.35 -7.32 -6.64
N VAL A 255 -0.29 -8.55 -6.12
CA VAL A 255 0.49 -8.93 -4.93
C VAL A 255 1.99 -8.73 -5.15
N GLU A 256 2.51 -9.13 -6.31
CA GLU A 256 3.92 -8.93 -6.66
C GLU A 256 4.26 -7.44 -6.83
N ARG A 257 3.39 -6.66 -7.47
CA ARG A 257 3.54 -5.20 -7.57
C ARG A 257 3.51 -4.54 -6.20
N ALA A 258 2.57 -4.93 -5.33
CA ALA A 258 2.48 -4.46 -3.95
C ALA A 258 3.77 -4.75 -3.19
N GLN A 259 4.29 -5.98 -3.28
CA GLN A 259 5.54 -6.39 -2.63
C GLN A 259 6.70 -5.48 -3.06
N VAL A 260 6.92 -5.32 -4.35
CA VAL A 260 8.04 -4.54 -4.89
C VAL A 260 7.93 -3.06 -4.52
N ILE A 261 6.75 -2.47 -4.64
CA ILE A 261 6.52 -1.05 -4.33
C ILE A 261 6.71 -0.81 -2.82
N LEU A 262 6.14 -1.67 -1.97
CA LEU A 262 6.21 -1.50 -0.51
C LEU A 262 7.61 -1.80 0.06
N GLU A 263 8.37 -2.75 -0.49
CA GLU A 263 9.78 -3.01 -0.13
C GLU A 263 10.69 -1.78 -0.36
N ARG A 264 10.32 -0.89 -1.30
CA ARG A 264 11.02 0.37 -1.56
C ARG A 264 10.59 1.51 -0.64
N CYS A 265 9.40 1.43 -0.05
CA CYS A 265 8.85 2.43 0.87
C CYS A 265 9.06 2.10 2.35
N ILE A 266 9.34 0.83 2.68
CA ILE A 266 9.50 0.34 4.05
C ILE A 266 10.91 -0.22 4.19
N HIS A 267 11.64 0.23 5.20
CA HIS A 267 12.99 -0.27 5.45
C HIS A 267 12.94 -1.69 6.05
N PRO A 268 13.82 -2.62 5.65
CA PRO A 268 13.86 -3.97 6.22
C PRO A 268 14.12 -4.05 7.73
N ALA A 269 14.66 -2.97 8.32
CA ALA A 269 14.80 -2.84 9.79
C ALA A 269 13.46 -2.61 10.50
N ASP A 270 12.50 -1.97 9.84
CA ASP A 270 11.13 -1.84 10.37
C ASP A 270 10.32 -3.10 10.13
N ILE A 271 10.34 -3.63 8.90
CA ILE A 271 9.66 -4.88 8.53
C ILE A 271 10.53 -5.66 7.53
N PRO A 272 11.05 -6.84 7.88
CA PRO A 272 11.81 -7.67 6.95
C PRO A 272 11.02 -8.01 5.69
N ALA A 273 11.69 -8.05 4.53
CA ALA A 273 11.04 -8.28 3.24
C ALA A 273 10.16 -9.54 3.20
N SER A 274 10.63 -10.64 3.79
CA SER A 274 9.87 -11.89 3.89
C SER A 274 8.62 -11.77 4.75
N LYS A 275 8.66 -10.96 5.82
CA LYS A 275 7.49 -10.72 6.68
C LYS A 275 6.49 -9.79 6.00
N LEU A 276 6.98 -8.74 5.32
CA LEU A 276 6.15 -7.86 4.51
C LEU A 276 5.42 -8.65 3.41
N ALA A 277 6.11 -9.56 2.73
CA ALA A 277 5.51 -10.43 1.72
C ALA A 277 4.34 -11.26 2.29
N GLN A 278 4.53 -11.90 3.46
CA GLN A 278 3.46 -12.64 4.14
C GLN A 278 2.25 -11.76 4.46
N ILE A 279 2.49 -10.56 4.97
CA ILE A 279 1.43 -9.60 5.31
C ILE A 279 0.64 -9.20 4.06
N ILE A 280 1.32 -8.94 2.94
CA ILE A 280 0.68 -8.59 1.65
C ILE A 280 -0.13 -9.76 1.10
N GLU A 281 0.41 -10.98 1.14
CA GLU A 281 -0.30 -12.19 0.69
C GLU A 281 -1.55 -12.46 1.51
N THR A 282 -1.51 -12.23 2.83
CA THR A 282 -2.69 -12.31 3.70
C THR A 282 -3.71 -11.21 3.41
N ALA A 283 -3.23 -9.99 3.15
CA ALA A 283 -4.10 -8.83 2.91
C ALA A 283 -4.87 -8.91 1.58
N TYR A 284 -4.20 -9.37 0.51
CA TYR A 284 -4.72 -9.38 -0.86
C TYR A 284 -4.86 -10.81 -1.40
N GLY A 285 -5.61 -11.63 -0.68
CA GLY A 285 -5.86 -13.03 -1.01
C GLY A 285 -7.33 -13.32 -1.33
N GLU A 286 -7.83 -14.44 -0.82
CA GLU A 286 -9.20 -14.94 -1.05
C GLU A 286 -10.30 -14.05 -0.44
N ASN A 287 -9.94 -13.11 0.43
CA ASN A 287 -10.85 -12.10 0.97
C ASN A 287 -11.29 -11.06 -0.08
N PHE A 288 -10.61 -10.98 -1.23
CA PHE A 288 -11.04 -10.18 -2.38
C PHE A 288 -11.81 -11.06 -3.38
N ALA A 289 -13.00 -10.61 -3.78
CA ALA A 289 -13.88 -11.32 -4.71
C ALA A 289 -13.34 -11.40 -6.15
N CYS A 290 -12.29 -10.63 -6.47
CA CYS A 290 -11.62 -10.65 -7.77
C CYS A 290 -10.15 -10.98 -7.59
N SER A 291 -9.65 -12.00 -8.30
CA SER A 291 -8.24 -12.41 -8.25
C SER A 291 -7.26 -11.36 -8.78
N LYS A 292 -7.72 -10.39 -9.59
CA LYS A 292 -6.92 -9.22 -9.99
C LYS A 292 -6.81 -8.16 -8.88
N ILE A 293 -7.57 -8.30 -7.79
CA ILE A 293 -7.68 -7.40 -6.63
C ILE A 293 -8.25 -6.01 -7.00
N ALA A 294 -7.61 -5.27 -7.91
CA ALA A 294 -8.01 -3.95 -8.41
C ALA A 294 -8.09 -3.91 -9.95
N PRO A 295 -9.03 -4.63 -10.59
CA PRO A 295 -9.10 -4.67 -12.04
C PRO A 295 -9.47 -3.31 -12.65
N VAL A 296 -8.83 -2.99 -13.77
CA VAL A 296 -9.24 -1.90 -14.66
C VAL A 296 -10.17 -2.46 -15.75
N ARG A 297 -11.35 -1.85 -15.91
CA ARG A 297 -12.33 -2.22 -16.94
C ARG A 297 -12.57 -1.08 -17.91
N HIS A 298 -12.71 -1.39 -19.19
CA HIS A 298 -13.21 -0.43 -20.16
C HIS A 298 -14.67 -0.07 -19.87
N LEU A 299 -15.01 1.22 -19.91
CA LEU A 299 -16.39 1.70 -19.76
C LEU A 299 -16.98 2.12 -21.11
N THR A 300 -16.37 3.13 -21.74
CA THR A 300 -16.76 3.65 -23.05
C THR A 300 -15.66 4.55 -23.60
N GLY A 301 -15.45 4.57 -24.92
CA GLY A 301 -14.43 5.40 -25.56
C GLY A 301 -13.05 5.24 -24.89
N ASN A 302 -12.46 6.34 -24.45
CA ASN A 302 -11.17 6.39 -23.75
C ASN A 302 -11.33 6.42 -22.20
N GLN A 303 -12.42 5.89 -21.66
CA GLN A 303 -12.70 5.87 -20.22
C GLN A 303 -12.62 4.45 -19.66
N PHE A 304 -11.91 4.32 -18.54
CA PHE A 304 -11.69 3.06 -17.85
C PHE A 304 -12.05 3.20 -16.37
N LEU A 305 -12.69 2.19 -15.78
CA LEU A 305 -13.00 2.11 -14.36
C LEU A 305 -11.93 1.30 -13.64
N LEU A 306 -11.30 1.90 -12.64
CA LEU A 306 -10.49 1.17 -11.66
C LEU A 306 -11.42 0.70 -10.53
N GLU A 307 -11.79 -0.58 -10.55
CA GLU A 307 -12.73 -1.15 -9.58
C GLU A 307 -12.03 -1.43 -8.24
N LEU A 308 -12.28 -0.58 -7.24
CA LEU A 308 -11.66 -0.66 -5.92
C LEU A 308 -12.61 -1.21 -4.85
N PHE A 309 -13.59 -2.03 -5.23
CA PHE A 309 -14.66 -2.47 -4.33
C PHE A 309 -14.77 -3.99 -4.22
N HIS A 310 -13.77 -4.73 -4.69
CA HIS A 310 -13.78 -6.20 -4.61
C HIS A 310 -13.32 -6.75 -3.26
N GLY A 311 -12.91 -5.87 -2.33
CA GLY A 311 -12.56 -6.26 -0.96
C GLY A 311 -13.79 -6.63 -0.12
N PRO A 312 -13.59 -7.17 1.09
CA PRO A 312 -14.64 -7.75 1.91
C PRO A 312 -15.76 -6.78 2.30
N THR A 313 -15.50 -5.47 2.31
CA THR A 313 -16.48 -4.45 2.72
C THR A 313 -17.00 -3.60 1.57
N ALA A 314 -16.69 -4.01 0.34
CA ALA A 314 -17.16 -3.42 -0.89
C ALA A 314 -16.76 -1.95 -1.09
N SER A 315 -15.57 -1.56 -0.61
CA SER A 315 -15.04 -0.19 -0.76
C SER A 315 -13.51 -0.14 -0.86
N PHE A 316 -13.00 0.93 -1.44
CA PHE A 316 -11.55 1.12 -1.66
C PHE A 316 -10.74 1.17 -0.35
N LYS A 317 -11.42 1.37 0.78
CA LYS A 317 -10.78 1.40 2.09
C LYS A 317 -10.22 0.03 2.47
N ASP A 318 -10.74 -1.06 1.90
CA ASP A 318 -10.24 -2.42 2.08
C ASP A 318 -8.77 -2.56 1.65
N PHE A 319 -8.34 -1.85 0.60
CA PHE A 319 -6.95 -1.90 0.14
C PHE A 319 -5.95 -1.52 1.22
N ALA A 320 -6.27 -0.52 2.02
CA ALA A 320 -5.45 -0.13 3.15
C ALA A 320 -5.75 -0.98 4.38
N LEU A 321 -7.03 -1.20 4.69
CA LEU A 321 -7.45 -1.75 5.97
C LEU A 321 -7.40 -3.27 6.05
N GLN A 322 -7.12 -3.97 4.96
CA GLN A 322 -6.72 -5.37 4.99
C GLN A 322 -5.21 -5.55 5.19
N LEU A 323 -4.39 -4.50 4.99
CA LEU A 323 -2.93 -4.55 5.15
C LEU A 323 -2.45 -3.92 6.46
N VAL A 324 -2.96 -2.74 6.77
CA VAL A 324 -2.52 -1.91 7.91
C VAL A 324 -2.69 -2.62 9.25
N PRO A 325 -3.77 -3.36 9.55
CA PRO A 325 -3.87 -4.07 10.82
C PRO A 325 -2.70 -5.03 11.06
N HIS A 326 -2.28 -5.78 10.04
CA HIS A 326 -1.15 -6.72 10.17
C HIS A 326 0.20 -6.00 10.31
N ILE A 327 0.39 -4.88 9.61
CA ILE A 327 1.56 -4.01 9.78
C ILE A 327 1.58 -3.44 11.20
N PHE A 328 0.46 -2.91 11.66
CA PHE A 328 0.30 -2.34 13.01
C PHE A 328 0.60 -3.38 14.07
N ALA A 329 -0.01 -4.57 13.98
CA ALA A 329 0.23 -5.68 14.89
C ALA A 329 1.71 -6.09 14.95
N TYR A 330 2.42 -6.04 13.82
CA TYR A 330 3.85 -6.31 13.77
C TYR A 330 4.70 -5.22 14.45
N CYS A 331 4.35 -3.95 14.25
CA CYS A 331 5.12 -2.81 14.75
C CYS A 331 4.91 -2.51 16.24
N ILE A 332 3.75 -2.86 16.82
CA ILE A 332 3.50 -2.55 18.23
C ILE A 332 4.29 -3.47 19.20
N PRO A 333 4.70 -2.95 20.38
CA PRO A 333 5.34 -3.75 21.42
C PRO A 333 4.47 -4.95 21.84
N LYS A 334 5.09 -6.12 22.01
CA LYS A 334 4.37 -7.37 22.38
C LYS A 334 3.77 -7.35 23.79
N SER A 335 4.26 -6.48 24.66
CA SER A 335 3.86 -6.37 26.07
C SER A 335 2.72 -5.36 26.31
N CYS A 336 2.27 -4.65 25.27
CA CYS A 336 1.29 -3.58 25.40
C CYS A 336 -0.01 -3.96 24.69
N ASN A 337 -1.13 -3.66 25.35
CA ASN A 337 -2.44 -3.75 24.74
C ASN A 337 -2.75 -2.46 23.98
N TYR A 338 -3.49 -2.57 22.89
CA TYR A 338 -3.89 -1.42 22.07
C TYR A 338 -5.40 -1.43 21.82
N LEU A 339 -6.06 -0.33 22.15
CA LEU A 339 -7.42 -0.06 21.70
C LEU A 339 -7.40 0.92 20.52
N VAL A 340 -7.89 0.46 19.38
CA VAL A 340 -8.03 1.26 18.17
C VAL A 340 -9.39 1.95 18.15
N LEU A 341 -9.40 3.28 18.21
CA LEU A 341 -10.61 4.09 18.16
C LEU A 341 -10.78 4.76 16.80
N VAL A 342 -11.98 4.65 16.21
CA VAL A 342 -12.26 5.21 14.87
C VAL A 342 -13.63 5.86 14.80
N ALA A 343 -13.69 7.10 14.33
CA ALA A 343 -14.93 7.75 13.95
C ALA A 343 -15.20 7.48 12.48
N THR A 344 -16.45 7.19 12.12
CA THR A 344 -16.80 6.80 10.74
C THR A 344 -18.16 7.33 10.31
N SER A 345 -18.27 7.68 9.02
CA SER A 345 -19.52 7.95 8.31
C SER A 345 -20.04 6.72 7.53
N GLY A 346 -19.44 5.55 7.74
CA GLY A 346 -19.87 4.28 7.16
C GLY A 346 -18.69 3.38 6.79
N ASP A 347 -18.21 3.48 5.54
CA ASP A 347 -17.25 2.53 4.96
C ASP A 347 -15.94 2.32 5.75
N THR A 348 -15.42 3.37 6.40
CA THR A 348 -14.17 3.24 7.17
C THR A 348 -14.39 2.28 8.33
N GLY A 349 -15.53 2.37 8.99
CA GLY A 349 -15.90 1.53 10.12
C GLY A 349 -15.92 0.06 9.74
N SER A 350 -16.69 -0.31 8.71
CA SER A 350 -16.77 -1.71 8.27
C SER A 350 -15.40 -2.26 7.90
N ALA A 351 -14.59 -1.49 7.17
CA ALA A 351 -13.26 -1.94 6.73
C ALA A 351 -12.25 -2.08 7.89
N VAL A 352 -12.31 -1.21 8.90
CA VAL A 352 -11.48 -1.32 10.11
C VAL A 352 -11.91 -2.57 10.90
N LEU A 353 -13.20 -2.72 11.19
CA LEU A 353 -13.72 -3.86 11.94
C LEU A 353 -13.34 -5.19 11.27
N ASP A 354 -13.61 -5.32 9.97
CA ASP A 354 -13.28 -6.54 9.23
C ASP A 354 -11.75 -6.79 9.23
N GLY A 355 -10.94 -5.78 8.93
CA GLY A 355 -9.48 -5.92 8.85
C GLY A 355 -8.82 -6.34 10.17
N PHE A 356 -9.15 -5.69 11.28
CA PHE A 356 -8.60 -6.05 12.59
C PHE A 356 -9.14 -7.40 13.11
N SER A 357 -10.33 -7.80 12.69
CA SER A 357 -10.88 -9.12 13.04
C SER A 357 -10.17 -10.29 12.34
N ARG A 358 -9.35 -10.02 11.31
CA ARG A 358 -8.58 -11.01 10.55
C ARG A 358 -7.16 -11.23 11.07
N LEU A 359 -6.76 -10.49 12.11
CA LEU A 359 -5.50 -10.73 12.80
C LEU A 359 -5.46 -12.13 13.41
N HIS A 360 -4.26 -12.67 13.61
CA HIS A 360 -4.08 -13.95 14.31
C HIS A 360 -4.60 -13.85 15.74
N ASP A 361 -5.02 -14.97 16.32
CA ASP A 361 -5.62 -15.01 17.66
C ASP A 361 -4.73 -14.35 18.73
N THR A 362 -3.42 -14.57 18.66
CA THR A 362 -2.43 -13.94 19.56
C THR A 362 -2.38 -12.41 19.44
N ASP A 363 -2.67 -11.87 18.26
CA ASP A 363 -2.73 -10.43 18.02
C ASP A 363 -4.09 -9.86 18.43
N ARG A 364 -5.19 -10.59 18.21
CA ARG A 364 -6.54 -10.18 18.65
C ARG A 364 -6.66 -10.07 20.17
N GLN A 365 -5.91 -10.88 20.92
CA GLN A 365 -5.87 -10.80 22.39
C GLN A 365 -5.28 -9.50 22.94
N ARG A 366 -4.43 -8.82 22.16
CA ARG A 366 -3.73 -7.58 22.57
C ARG A 366 -4.13 -6.36 21.73
N ILE A 367 -5.02 -6.53 20.75
CA ILE A 367 -5.53 -5.45 19.90
C ILE A 367 -7.05 -5.53 19.83
N ALA A 368 -7.70 -4.50 20.35
CA ALA A 368 -9.14 -4.29 20.30
C ALA A 368 -9.48 -3.11 19.39
N VAL A 369 -10.71 -3.06 18.87
CA VAL A 369 -11.21 -1.97 18.03
C VAL A 369 -12.58 -1.52 18.50
N MET A 370 -12.77 -0.21 18.64
CA MET A 370 -14.09 0.38 18.85
C MET A 370 -14.33 1.49 17.84
N ILE A 371 -15.47 1.43 17.15
CA ILE A 371 -15.88 2.47 16.22
C ILE A 371 -17.03 3.31 16.79
N PHE A 372 -16.98 4.62 16.54
CA PHE A 372 -18.08 5.56 16.78
C PHE A 372 -18.68 6.00 15.45
N PHE A 373 -20.00 5.87 15.31
CA PHE A 373 -20.72 6.33 14.12
C PHE A 373 -22.00 7.08 14.52
N PRO A 374 -22.44 8.08 13.74
CA PRO A 374 -23.69 8.77 14.01
C PRO A 374 -24.86 7.82 13.80
N GLU A 375 -25.66 7.59 14.84
CA GLU A 375 -26.74 6.62 14.87
C GLU A 375 -27.70 6.83 13.70
N ASP A 376 -28.13 8.07 13.46
CA ASP A 376 -29.05 8.43 12.37
C ASP A 376 -28.35 9.02 11.14
N GLY A 377 -27.00 9.10 11.15
CA GLY A 377 -26.20 9.76 10.12
C GLY A 377 -25.54 8.83 9.10
N VAL A 378 -25.79 7.53 9.16
CA VAL A 378 -25.27 6.52 8.23
C VAL A 378 -26.41 5.77 7.52
N SER A 379 -26.16 5.26 6.31
CA SER A 379 -27.20 4.51 5.59
C SER A 379 -27.55 3.21 6.33
N PRO A 380 -28.79 2.69 6.22
CA PRO A 380 -29.17 1.41 6.82
C PRO A 380 -28.26 0.25 6.40
N ILE A 381 -27.82 0.23 5.13
CA ILE A 381 -26.91 -0.80 4.61
C ILE A 381 -25.53 -0.69 5.28
N GLN A 382 -24.97 0.52 5.39
CA GLN A 382 -23.68 0.74 6.03
C GLN A 382 -23.75 0.44 7.54
N LYS A 383 -24.84 0.83 8.22
CA LYS A 383 -25.10 0.48 9.62
C LYS A 383 -25.11 -1.03 9.82
N SER A 384 -25.93 -1.76 9.05
CA SER A 384 -26.00 -3.21 9.13
C SER A 384 -24.67 -3.88 8.79
N GLN A 385 -23.90 -3.33 7.85
CA GLN A 385 -22.57 -3.84 7.54
C GLN A 385 -21.59 -3.64 8.70
N MET A 386 -21.55 -2.45 9.32
CA MET A 386 -20.69 -2.19 10.48
C MET A 386 -21.05 -3.12 11.65
N VAL A 387 -22.35 -3.20 11.97
CA VAL A 387 -22.84 -4.07 13.05
C VAL A 387 -22.46 -5.53 12.76
N GLY A 388 -22.77 -6.05 11.57
CA GLY A 388 -22.47 -7.45 11.20
C GLY A 388 -20.99 -7.75 10.91
N CYS A 389 -20.11 -6.75 10.95
CA CYS A 389 -18.65 -6.91 10.92
C CYS A 389 -18.04 -7.01 12.33
N GLN A 390 -18.83 -6.83 13.39
CA GLN A 390 -18.35 -7.01 14.77
C GLN A 390 -17.92 -8.45 15.01
N LYS A 391 -16.82 -8.62 15.74
CA LYS A 391 -16.26 -9.92 16.15
C LYS A 391 -15.61 -9.79 17.52
N GLU A 392 -14.99 -10.87 18.00
CA GLU A 392 -14.37 -11.00 19.32
C GLU A 392 -13.53 -9.79 19.78
N ASN A 393 -12.84 -9.09 18.87
CA ASN A 393 -11.99 -7.93 19.21
C ASN A 393 -12.45 -6.60 18.58
N ALA A 394 -13.70 -6.50 18.13
CA ALA A 394 -14.17 -5.37 17.33
C ALA A 394 -15.63 -5.01 17.59
N TRP A 395 -15.89 -3.77 18.04
CA TRP A 395 -17.20 -3.28 18.48
C TRP A 395 -17.65 -2.01 17.75
N SER A 396 -18.96 -1.90 17.56
CA SER A 396 -19.62 -0.73 16.98
C SER A 396 -20.49 -0.02 18.01
N VAL A 397 -20.31 1.29 18.14
CA VAL A 397 -21.11 2.13 19.04
C VAL A 397 -21.78 3.25 18.24
N GLY A 398 -23.11 3.24 18.23
CA GLY A 398 -23.93 4.29 17.64
C GLY A 398 -24.01 5.49 18.59
N VAL A 399 -23.80 6.69 18.07
CA VAL A 399 -23.82 7.93 18.84
C VAL A 399 -24.98 8.79 18.38
N LYS A 400 -25.84 9.23 19.29
CA LYS A 400 -26.99 10.11 18.98
C LYS A 400 -26.56 11.55 18.66
N SER A 401 -25.72 11.70 17.64
CA SER A 401 -25.13 12.96 17.16
C SER A 401 -24.73 12.84 15.68
N ASP A 402 -23.95 13.78 15.18
CA ASP A 402 -23.36 13.76 13.84
C ASP A 402 -21.93 13.18 13.82
N PHE A 403 -21.37 13.06 12.61
CA PHE A 403 -20.02 12.56 12.39
C PHE A 403 -18.95 13.49 12.99
N ASP A 404 -19.17 14.81 12.95
CA ASP A 404 -18.23 15.80 13.46
C ASP A 404 -18.08 15.69 14.98
N PHE A 405 -19.18 15.43 15.69
CA PHE A 405 -19.15 15.09 17.12
C PHE A 405 -18.32 13.83 17.37
N CYS A 406 -18.57 12.73 16.64
CA CYS A 406 -17.82 11.48 16.81
C CYS A 406 -16.31 11.68 16.63
N GLN A 407 -15.92 12.44 15.59
CA GLN A 407 -14.52 12.76 15.31
C GLN A 407 -13.91 13.65 16.40
N THR A 408 -14.65 14.65 16.86
CA THR A 408 -14.22 15.56 17.94
C THR A 408 -14.06 14.82 19.26
N ALA A 409 -14.98 13.92 19.59
CA ALA A 409 -14.93 13.11 20.79
C ALA A 409 -13.68 12.23 20.84
N ILE A 410 -13.35 11.53 19.74
CA ILE A 410 -12.10 10.78 19.67
C ILE A 410 -10.90 11.69 19.88
N LYS A 411 -10.84 12.83 19.18
CA LYS A 411 -9.73 13.77 19.37
C LYS A 411 -9.57 14.20 20.83
N GLN A 412 -10.68 14.49 21.52
CA GLN A 412 -10.67 14.85 22.94
C GLN A 412 -10.17 13.70 23.83
N ILE A 413 -10.61 12.46 23.58
CA ILE A 413 -10.14 11.27 24.30
C ILE A 413 -8.62 11.13 24.17
N PHE A 414 -8.07 11.28 22.96
CA PHE A 414 -6.63 11.17 22.71
C PHE A 414 -5.81 12.29 23.37
N THR A 415 -6.36 13.49 23.49
CA THR A 415 -5.67 14.63 24.10
C THR A 415 -5.82 14.69 25.62
N ASN A 416 -6.65 13.83 26.22
CA ASN A 416 -6.84 13.78 27.66
C ASN A 416 -5.72 12.95 28.31
N SER A 417 -4.62 13.62 28.68
CA SER A 417 -3.43 12.98 29.27
C SER A 417 -3.77 12.17 30.52
N ASP A 418 -4.65 12.67 31.38
CA ASP A 418 -5.02 12.01 32.63
C ASP A 418 -5.74 10.68 32.35
N TYR A 419 -6.69 10.69 31.41
CA TYR A 419 -7.41 9.48 31.01
C TYR A 419 -6.51 8.48 30.29
N THR A 420 -5.69 8.92 29.33
CA THR A 420 -4.75 8.03 28.63
C THR A 420 -3.69 7.44 29.56
N GLY A 421 -3.23 8.23 30.54
CA GLY A 421 -2.30 7.78 31.57
C GLY A 421 -2.94 6.75 32.49
N PHE A 422 -4.19 6.97 32.90
CA PHE A 422 -4.99 6.01 33.65
C PHE A 422 -5.12 4.66 32.91
N LEU A 423 -5.50 4.67 31.63
CA LEU A 423 -5.60 3.44 30.83
C LEU A 423 -4.27 2.68 30.70
N THR A 424 -3.17 3.43 30.60
CA THR A 424 -1.82 2.85 30.51
C THR A 424 -1.41 2.19 31.83
N VAL A 425 -1.65 2.86 32.96
CA VAL A 425 -1.21 2.39 34.28
C VAL A 425 -2.10 1.26 34.81
N GLU A 426 -3.42 1.39 34.70
CA GLU A 426 -4.35 0.41 35.28
C GLU A 426 -4.56 -0.83 34.39
N TYR A 427 -4.52 -0.66 33.06
CA TYR A 427 -4.86 -1.73 32.11
C TYR A 427 -3.74 -2.09 31.14
N GLY A 428 -2.55 -1.47 31.26
CA GLY A 428 -1.45 -1.70 30.30
C GLY A 428 -1.84 -1.39 28.85
N THR A 429 -2.81 -0.49 28.65
CA THR A 429 -3.47 -0.27 27.36
C THR A 429 -3.17 1.12 26.81
N ALA A 430 -2.68 1.18 25.58
CA ALA A 430 -2.50 2.40 24.80
C ALA A 430 -3.65 2.60 23.81
N LEU A 431 -3.96 3.86 23.50
CA LEU A 431 -4.92 4.20 22.44
C LEU A 431 -4.21 4.38 21.10
N ALA A 432 -4.81 3.89 20.03
CA ALA A 432 -4.36 4.09 18.66
C ALA A 432 -5.52 4.47 17.73
N ALA A 433 -5.23 5.14 16.63
CA ALA A 433 -6.25 5.55 15.66
C ALA A 433 -5.97 4.93 14.28
N ALA A 434 -6.99 4.36 13.64
CA ALA A 434 -6.87 3.80 12.27
C ALA A 434 -7.39 4.78 11.19
N ASN A 435 -7.00 6.06 11.33
CA ASN A 435 -7.56 7.15 10.56
C ASN A 435 -6.84 7.34 9.21
N SER A 436 -7.48 8.02 8.26
CA SER A 436 -6.96 8.26 6.90
C SER A 436 -5.68 9.08 6.83
N ILE A 437 -5.22 9.61 7.97
CA ILE A 437 -3.97 10.34 8.14
C ILE A 437 -2.76 9.43 8.37
N ASN A 438 -2.95 8.17 8.78
CA ASN A 438 -1.82 7.26 9.02
C ASN A 438 -1.07 7.00 7.70
N TRP A 439 0.27 7.14 7.69
CA TRP A 439 1.09 6.94 6.51
C TRP A 439 0.91 5.56 5.87
N ALA A 440 0.75 4.52 6.71
CA ALA A 440 0.55 3.15 6.25
C ALA A 440 -0.76 2.96 5.47
N ARG A 441 -1.75 3.86 5.62
CA ARG A 441 -2.97 3.85 4.79
C ARG A 441 -2.77 4.46 3.41
N LEU A 442 -1.77 5.31 3.20
CA LEU A 442 -1.49 5.91 1.89
C LEU A 442 -0.74 4.97 0.97
N LEU A 443 0.24 4.21 1.49
CA LEU A 443 1.10 3.36 0.65
C LEU A 443 0.31 2.34 -0.20
N PRO A 444 -0.68 1.60 0.34
CA PRO A 444 -1.50 0.68 -0.46
C PRO A 444 -2.25 1.34 -1.60
N GLN A 445 -2.54 2.64 -1.46
CA GLN A 445 -3.27 3.39 -2.47
C GLN A 445 -2.40 3.74 -3.68
N ILE A 446 -1.08 3.88 -3.47
CA ILE A 446 -0.12 4.06 -4.57
C ILE A 446 -0.11 2.81 -5.45
N VAL A 447 -0.18 1.63 -4.83
CA VAL A 447 -0.11 0.33 -5.51
C VAL A 447 -1.23 0.17 -6.54
N TYR A 448 -2.48 0.51 -6.22
CA TYR A 448 -3.57 0.35 -7.19
C TYR A 448 -3.52 1.37 -8.32
N HIS A 449 -2.99 2.58 -8.11
CA HIS A 449 -2.81 3.56 -9.19
C HIS A 449 -1.68 3.13 -10.15
N ALA A 450 -0.56 2.68 -9.59
CA ALA A 450 0.53 2.12 -10.38
C ALA A 450 0.07 0.87 -11.15
N SER A 451 -0.66 -0.03 -10.47
CA SER A 451 -1.19 -1.25 -11.08
C SER A 451 -2.19 -0.94 -12.19
N ALA A 452 -3.05 0.08 -12.02
CA ALA A 452 -4.02 0.45 -13.05
C ALA A 452 -3.33 0.91 -14.34
N TYR A 453 -2.27 1.71 -14.23
CA TYR A 453 -1.46 2.11 -15.38
C TYR A 453 -0.80 0.90 -16.05
N LEU A 454 -0.14 0.04 -15.25
CA LEU A 454 0.54 -1.15 -15.76
C LEU A 454 -0.45 -2.15 -16.40
N ASP A 455 -1.68 -2.22 -15.91
CA ASP A 455 -2.74 -3.05 -16.49
C ASP A 455 -3.20 -2.52 -17.85
N LEU A 456 -3.28 -1.21 -18.05
CA LEU A 456 -3.56 -0.65 -19.38
C LEU A 456 -2.43 -0.97 -20.37
N VAL A 457 -1.17 -0.97 -19.91
CA VAL A 457 -0.03 -1.38 -20.73
C VAL A 457 -0.09 -2.87 -21.06
N HIS A 458 -0.31 -3.71 -20.05
CA HIS A 458 -0.42 -5.17 -20.22
C HIS A 458 -1.59 -5.58 -21.13
N GLN A 459 -2.67 -4.79 -21.16
CA GLN A 459 -3.83 -5.02 -22.03
C GLN A 459 -3.68 -4.42 -23.43
N ASP A 460 -2.50 -3.93 -23.80
CA ASP A 460 -2.21 -3.25 -25.07
C ASP A 460 -3.13 -2.04 -25.37
N VAL A 461 -3.70 -1.43 -24.32
CA VAL A 461 -4.52 -0.21 -24.46
C VAL A 461 -3.63 1.00 -24.75
N ILE A 462 -2.45 1.03 -24.14
CA ILE A 462 -1.43 2.06 -24.33
C ILE A 462 -0.03 1.45 -24.31
N PRO A 463 0.95 1.99 -25.05
CA PRO A 463 2.34 1.67 -24.80
C PRO A 463 2.84 2.32 -23.51
N PHE A 464 3.84 1.69 -22.85
CA PHE A 464 4.49 2.28 -21.69
C PHE A 464 5.06 3.67 -22.02
N GLY A 465 5.02 4.61 -21.07
CA GLY A 465 5.37 6.01 -21.28
C GLY A 465 4.22 6.92 -21.79
N SER A 466 3.11 6.35 -22.26
CA SER A 466 1.97 7.15 -22.71
C SER A 466 1.28 7.87 -21.55
N PRO A 467 0.88 9.14 -21.70
CA PRO A 467 0.18 9.85 -20.65
C PRO A 467 -1.22 9.25 -20.40
N VAL A 468 -1.60 9.16 -19.13
CA VAL A 468 -2.95 8.80 -18.69
C VAL A 468 -3.44 9.81 -17.67
N ASP A 469 -4.69 10.24 -17.78
CA ASP A 469 -5.33 11.04 -16.73
C ASP A 469 -6.02 10.12 -15.71
N VAL A 470 -6.16 10.58 -14.47
CA VAL A 470 -6.95 9.88 -13.45
C VAL A 470 -8.02 10.80 -12.89
N CYS A 471 -9.25 10.32 -12.74
CA CYS A 471 -10.34 11.07 -12.11
C CYS A 471 -10.82 10.36 -10.85
N ILE A 472 -10.81 11.09 -9.74
CA ILE A 472 -10.95 10.50 -8.41
C ILE A 472 -12.04 11.25 -7.64
N PRO A 473 -13.11 10.57 -7.17
CA PRO A 473 -14.05 11.17 -6.24
C PRO A 473 -13.31 11.43 -4.92
N THR A 474 -13.21 12.71 -4.55
CA THR A 474 -12.23 13.16 -3.56
C THR A 474 -12.90 13.79 -2.35
N GLY A 475 -12.70 13.18 -1.18
CA GLY A 475 -13.03 13.73 0.14
C GLY A 475 -11.77 14.18 0.88
N ASN A 476 -11.21 13.29 1.71
CA ASN A 476 -10.02 13.55 2.55
C ASN A 476 -8.65 13.60 1.83
N PHE A 477 -8.64 13.78 0.50
CA PHE A 477 -7.45 13.88 -0.37
C PHE A 477 -6.51 12.65 -0.46
N GLY A 478 -6.70 11.60 0.35
CA GLY A 478 -5.75 10.48 0.41
C GLY A 478 -5.58 9.71 -0.91
N ASN A 479 -6.68 9.42 -1.60
CA ASN A 479 -6.67 8.65 -2.85
C ASN A 479 -5.98 9.45 -3.99
N ILE A 480 -6.35 10.70 -4.19
CA ILE A 480 -5.72 11.56 -5.21
C ILE A 480 -4.25 11.87 -4.88
N LEU A 481 -3.90 12.01 -3.60
CA LEU A 481 -2.51 12.13 -3.17
C LEU A 481 -1.71 10.87 -3.52
N ALA A 482 -2.29 9.68 -3.37
CA ALA A 482 -1.62 8.45 -3.75
C ALA A 482 -1.38 8.33 -5.27
N ALA A 483 -2.28 8.85 -6.10
CA ALA A 483 -2.04 8.97 -7.54
C ALA A 483 -0.89 9.95 -7.85
N LEU A 484 -0.85 11.11 -7.19
CA LEU A 484 0.25 12.06 -7.30
C LEU A 484 1.58 11.42 -6.87
N TYR A 485 1.57 10.61 -5.81
CA TYR A 485 2.74 9.86 -5.38
C TYR A 485 3.16 8.81 -6.41
N ALA A 486 2.23 8.04 -6.99
CA ALA A 486 2.54 7.12 -8.08
C ALA A 486 3.19 7.85 -9.28
N LYS A 487 2.69 9.04 -9.62
CA LYS A 487 3.28 9.93 -10.63
C LYS A 487 4.72 10.29 -10.28
N MET A 488 4.97 10.76 -9.06
CA MET A 488 6.31 11.14 -8.59
C MET A 488 7.29 9.96 -8.54
N MET A 489 6.78 8.74 -8.33
CA MET A 489 7.56 7.51 -8.35
C MET A 489 7.90 7.04 -9.78
N GLY A 490 7.33 7.68 -10.81
CA GLY A 490 7.69 7.48 -12.22
C GLY A 490 6.55 6.97 -13.12
N ILE A 491 5.33 6.77 -12.60
CA ILE A 491 4.19 6.41 -13.45
C ILE A 491 3.77 7.61 -14.32
N PRO A 492 3.57 7.45 -15.64
CA PRO A 492 3.18 8.52 -16.58
C PRO A 492 1.75 9.07 -16.40
N LEU A 493 1.35 9.46 -15.19
CA LEU A 493 0.07 10.15 -14.97
C LEU A 493 0.18 11.62 -15.39
N ARG A 494 -0.66 12.07 -16.32
CA ARG A 494 -0.63 13.43 -16.83
C ARG A 494 -1.36 14.40 -15.90
N LYS A 495 -2.68 14.26 -15.76
CA LYS A 495 -3.49 15.06 -14.81
C LYS A 495 -4.19 14.17 -13.78
N CYS A 496 -4.21 14.64 -12.53
CA CYS A 496 -5.03 14.11 -11.46
C CYS A 496 -6.27 15.01 -11.29
N ILE A 497 -7.45 14.49 -11.61
CA ILE A 497 -8.71 15.24 -11.61
C ILE A 497 -9.47 14.98 -10.31
N CYS A 498 -9.59 16.01 -9.49
CA CYS A 498 -10.38 16.02 -8.27
C CYS A 498 -11.87 16.19 -8.61
N ALA A 499 -12.69 15.19 -8.30
CA ALA A 499 -14.13 15.25 -8.46
C ALA A 499 -14.81 15.40 -7.09
N SER A 500 -15.44 16.55 -6.86
CA SER A 500 -16.25 16.83 -5.66
C SER A 500 -17.74 16.62 -5.93
N ASN A 501 -18.53 16.39 -4.89
CA ASN A 501 -19.98 16.62 -4.95
C ASN A 501 -20.29 18.10 -4.64
N GLU A 502 -21.50 18.39 -4.16
CA GLU A 502 -21.90 19.73 -3.74
C GLU A 502 -20.99 20.34 -2.67
N ASN A 503 -20.30 19.54 -1.85
CA ASN A 503 -19.25 19.97 -0.93
C ASN A 503 -17.95 20.26 -1.70
N ASN A 504 -17.97 21.29 -2.52
CA ASN A 504 -16.97 21.56 -3.56
C ASN A 504 -15.79 22.46 -3.13
N VAL A 505 -15.48 22.53 -1.84
CA VAL A 505 -14.37 23.37 -1.31
C VAL A 505 -13.03 23.07 -1.97
N LEU A 506 -12.74 21.79 -2.26
CA LEU A 506 -11.52 21.40 -2.97
C LEU A 506 -11.53 21.85 -4.43
N THR A 507 -12.70 21.87 -5.07
CA THR A 507 -12.82 22.35 -6.44
C THR A 507 -12.51 23.84 -6.52
N ASP A 508 -13.08 24.63 -5.62
CA ASP A 508 -12.82 26.07 -5.56
C ASP A 508 -11.36 26.36 -5.19
N PHE A 509 -10.82 25.63 -4.21
CA PHE A 509 -9.42 25.74 -3.82
C PHE A 509 -8.46 25.43 -4.97
N ILE A 510 -8.65 24.33 -5.70
CA ILE A 510 -7.76 23.97 -6.83
C ILE A 510 -7.83 25.01 -7.95
N ARG A 511 -9.01 25.61 -8.18
CA ARG A 511 -9.21 26.62 -9.22
C ARG A 511 -8.66 28.00 -8.85
N THR A 512 -8.78 28.40 -7.59
CA THR A 512 -8.55 29.79 -7.16
C THR A 512 -7.35 29.96 -6.22
N GLY A 513 -6.86 28.88 -5.61
CA GLY A 513 -5.88 28.92 -4.53
C GLY A 513 -6.45 29.31 -3.17
N VAL A 514 -7.77 29.57 -3.08
CA VAL A 514 -8.43 30.00 -1.84
C VAL A 514 -9.14 28.81 -1.21
N TYR A 515 -8.71 28.42 -0.01
CA TYR A 515 -9.38 27.41 0.81
C TYR A 515 -10.27 28.15 1.80
N ASP A 516 -11.58 28.20 1.57
CA ASP A 516 -12.51 28.99 2.37
C ASP A 516 -13.65 28.15 2.96
N LEU A 517 -13.69 28.03 4.29
CA LEU A 517 -14.75 27.35 5.04
C LEU A 517 -15.83 28.32 5.54
N ARG A 518 -15.61 29.63 5.45
CA ARG A 518 -16.53 30.63 6.01
C ARG A 518 -17.87 30.56 5.30
N GLY A 519 -18.95 30.43 6.08
CA GLY A 519 -20.31 30.33 5.55
C GLY A 519 -20.65 29.01 4.87
N ARG A 520 -19.72 28.05 4.77
CA ARG A 520 -20.01 26.70 4.28
C ARG A 520 -20.59 25.86 5.40
N LYS A 521 -21.65 25.13 5.08
CA LYS A 521 -22.21 24.06 5.92
C LYS A 521 -22.06 22.75 5.18
N LEU A 522 -21.79 21.67 5.91
CA LEU A 522 -21.74 20.35 5.32
C LEU A 522 -23.12 19.99 4.77
N ILE A 523 -23.20 19.66 3.49
CA ILE A 523 -24.46 19.28 2.83
C ILE A 523 -24.46 17.75 2.72
N PRO A 524 -25.41 17.04 3.35
CA PRO A 524 -25.55 15.60 3.15
C PRO A 524 -25.95 15.29 1.71
N THR A 525 -25.21 14.37 1.08
CA THR A 525 -25.47 13.94 -0.31
C THR A 525 -25.68 12.43 -0.42
N PHE A 526 -25.98 11.92 -1.61
CA PHE A 526 -25.97 10.49 -1.93
C PHE A 526 -24.56 9.88 -1.92
N SER A 527 -23.51 10.70 -1.76
CA SER A 527 -22.11 10.27 -1.74
C SER A 527 -21.43 10.65 -0.41
N PRO A 528 -21.90 10.11 0.72
CA PRO A 528 -21.53 10.58 2.05
C PRO A 528 -20.04 10.41 2.40
N ALA A 529 -19.30 9.54 1.70
CA ALA A 529 -17.87 9.38 1.95
C ALA A 529 -17.01 10.53 1.40
N VAL A 530 -17.59 11.39 0.56
CA VAL A 530 -16.94 12.61 0.04
C VAL A 530 -17.63 13.91 0.50
N ASP A 531 -18.60 13.82 1.40
CA ASP A 531 -19.14 14.96 2.16
C ASP A 531 -18.06 15.45 3.15
N ILE A 532 -17.12 16.26 2.66
CA ILE A 532 -15.97 16.73 3.44
C ILE A 532 -15.72 18.21 3.19
N LEU A 533 -15.63 19.00 4.27
CA LEU A 533 -15.21 20.40 4.21
C LEU A 533 -13.71 20.59 4.51
N LYS A 534 -13.13 19.86 5.45
CA LYS A 534 -11.69 19.94 5.79
C LYS A 534 -10.98 18.68 5.28
N SER A 535 -10.18 18.81 4.23
CA SER A 535 -9.48 17.67 3.64
C SER A 535 -8.14 17.41 4.32
N SER A 536 -8.03 16.30 5.05
CA SER A 536 -6.88 16.03 5.91
C SER A 536 -5.56 15.83 5.15
N ASN A 537 -5.54 15.04 4.08
CA ASN A 537 -4.30 14.75 3.36
C ASN A 537 -3.86 15.85 2.38
N LEU A 538 -4.64 16.94 2.22
CA LEU A 538 -4.20 18.09 1.44
C LEU A 538 -2.91 18.69 2.03
N GLU A 539 -2.74 18.60 3.35
CA GLU A 539 -1.57 19.10 4.07
C GLU A 539 -0.26 18.52 3.53
N ARG A 540 -0.24 17.20 3.26
CA ARG A 540 0.93 16.51 2.69
C ARG A 540 1.27 17.03 1.30
N TYR A 541 0.26 17.32 0.49
CA TYR A 541 0.48 17.87 -0.84
C TYR A 541 0.97 19.32 -0.79
N LEU A 542 0.40 20.13 0.10
CA LEU A 542 0.86 21.50 0.32
C LEU A 542 2.32 21.55 0.77
N HIS A 543 2.69 20.69 1.73
CA HIS A 543 4.08 20.53 2.15
C HIS A 543 5.01 20.19 0.97
N LEU A 544 4.58 19.27 0.10
CA LEU A 544 5.34 18.89 -1.08
C LEU A 544 5.55 20.07 -2.05
N ILE A 545 4.48 20.74 -2.49
CA ILE A 545 4.60 21.83 -3.48
C ILE A 545 5.27 23.08 -2.91
N ALA A 546 5.24 23.23 -1.57
CA ALA A 546 5.96 24.25 -0.81
C ALA A 546 7.46 23.93 -0.63
N ASN A 547 8.00 22.93 -1.33
CA ASN A 547 9.40 22.50 -1.20
C ASN A 547 9.77 22.10 0.25
N GLU A 548 8.83 21.44 0.94
CA GLU A 548 8.97 20.97 2.33
C GLU A 548 9.11 22.10 3.36
N ASP A 549 8.50 23.24 3.10
CA ASP A 549 8.42 24.35 4.06
C ASP A 549 7.32 24.11 5.11
N GLY A 550 7.70 23.45 6.21
CA GLY A 550 6.78 23.20 7.32
C GLY A 550 6.33 24.46 8.06
N GLN A 551 7.07 25.58 8.00
CA GLN A 551 6.62 26.84 8.60
C GLN A 551 5.45 27.42 7.82
N LEU A 552 5.54 27.40 6.48
CA LEU A 552 4.44 27.84 5.63
C LEU A 552 3.19 26.97 5.83
N VAL A 553 3.34 25.65 5.87
CA VAL A 553 2.22 24.73 6.12
C VAL A 553 1.56 25.03 7.47
N THR A 554 2.38 25.25 8.51
CA THR A 554 1.89 25.66 9.84
C THR A 554 1.10 26.96 9.78
N GLN A 555 1.60 27.98 9.06
CA GLN A 555 0.89 29.25 8.89
C GLN A 555 -0.46 29.08 8.21
N LEU A 556 -0.53 28.32 7.11
CA LEU A 556 -1.77 28.08 6.36
C LEU A 556 -2.82 27.36 7.22
N TYR A 557 -2.42 26.34 7.97
CA TYR A 557 -3.35 25.59 8.82
C TYR A 557 -3.76 26.37 10.08
N ASN A 558 -2.87 27.21 10.63
CA ASN A 558 -3.24 28.15 11.69
C ASN A 558 -4.25 29.21 11.20
N GLN A 559 -4.12 29.69 9.96
CA GLN A 559 -5.13 30.58 9.35
C GLN A 559 -6.46 29.84 9.15
N LEU A 560 -6.42 28.61 8.66
CA LEU A 560 -7.63 27.79 8.49
C LEU A 560 -8.36 27.58 9.81
N GLU A 561 -7.62 27.28 10.89
CA GLU A 561 -8.19 26.99 12.20
C GLU A 561 -8.73 28.25 12.91
N ASN A 562 -8.03 29.37 12.82
CA ASN A 562 -8.41 30.60 13.53
C ASN A 562 -9.35 31.51 12.72
N GLN A 563 -9.24 31.49 11.39
CA GLN A 563 -9.95 32.43 10.49
C GLN A 563 -10.90 31.70 9.52
N GLY A 564 -10.91 30.37 9.51
CA GLY A 564 -11.74 29.57 8.61
C GLY A 564 -11.29 29.59 7.14
N HIS A 565 -10.16 30.21 6.79
CA HIS A 565 -9.69 30.26 5.41
C HIS A 565 -8.19 30.56 5.29
N PHE A 566 -7.62 30.26 4.12
CA PHE A 566 -6.30 30.74 3.68
C PHE A 566 -6.26 30.90 2.16
N GLN A 567 -5.24 31.60 1.65
CA GLN A 567 -4.98 31.75 0.22
C GLN A 567 -3.53 31.42 -0.13
N LEU A 568 -3.34 30.64 -1.19
CA LEU A 568 -2.03 30.36 -1.74
C LEU A 568 -1.47 31.56 -2.52
N GLN A 569 -0.15 31.71 -2.45
CA GLN A 569 0.60 32.59 -3.36
C GLN A 569 0.54 32.05 -4.79
N GLU A 570 0.67 32.95 -5.77
CA GLU A 570 0.51 32.64 -7.19
C GLU A 570 1.42 31.49 -7.68
N ASP A 571 2.67 31.45 -7.21
CA ASP A 571 3.62 30.40 -7.59
C ASP A 571 3.21 29.01 -7.08
N LEU A 572 2.65 28.94 -5.87
CA LEU A 572 2.13 27.68 -5.31
C LEU A 572 0.85 27.26 -6.02
N LEU A 573 -0.02 28.21 -6.37
CA LEU A 573 -1.21 27.93 -7.15
C LEU A 573 -0.85 27.36 -8.54
N LYS A 574 0.16 27.93 -9.21
CA LYS A 574 0.66 27.40 -10.49
C LYS A 574 1.17 25.97 -10.34
N LYS A 575 1.96 25.67 -9.31
CA LYS A 575 2.41 24.30 -9.00
C LYS A 575 1.24 23.34 -8.72
N LEU A 576 0.24 23.80 -7.95
CA LEU A 576 -0.97 23.03 -7.67
C LEU A 576 -1.67 22.63 -8.99
N GLN A 577 -1.85 23.59 -9.91
CA GLN A 577 -2.58 23.43 -11.18
C GLN A 577 -1.78 22.73 -12.29
N GLN A 578 -0.46 22.56 -12.12
CA GLN A 578 0.37 21.76 -13.04
C GLN A 578 -0.08 20.30 -13.07
N ASP A 579 -0.46 19.73 -11.93
CA ASP A 579 -0.84 18.32 -11.82
C ASP A 579 -2.33 18.12 -11.53
N LEU A 580 -2.98 19.09 -10.85
CA LEU A 580 -4.38 18.98 -10.47
C LEU A 580 -5.31 19.77 -11.38
N VAL A 581 -6.46 19.17 -11.67
CA VAL A 581 -7.64 19.82 -12.22
C VAL A 581 -8.82 19.47 -11.32
N ALA A 582 -9.84 20.31 -11.24
CA ALA A 582 -11.01 20.00 -10.40
C ALA A 582 -12.34 20.41 -11.03
N GLY A 583 -13.36 19.60 -10.71
CA GLY A 583 -14.74 19.86 -11.02
C GLY A 583 -15.66 19.25 -9.95
N TRP A 584 -16.93 19.62 -10.02
CA TRP A 584 -17.93 19.10 -9.10
C TRP A 584 -19.19 18.62 -9.83
N CYS A 585 -19.98 17.81 -9.14
CA CYS A 585 -21.20 17.19 -9.62
C CYS A 585 -22.37 17.51 -8.66
N SER A 586 -23.52 17.89 -9.21
CA SER A 586 -24.77 18.00 -8.47
C SER A 586 -25.40 16.62 -8.22
N GLU A 587 -26.38 16.55 -7.33
CA GLU A 587 -27.13 15.32 -7.08
C GLU A 587 -27.95 14.89 -8.28
N GLU A 588 -28.54 15.83 -9.03
CA GLU A 588 -29.28 15.55 -10.25
C GLU A 588 -28.37 14.97 -11.34
N ASP A 589 -27.20 15.58 -11.56
CA ASP A 589 -26.21 15.09 -12.51
C ASP A 589 -25.71 13.68 -12.13
N CYS A 590 -25.51 13.44 -10.83
CA CYS A 590 -25.07 12.15 -10.30
C CYS A 590 -26.08 11.05 -10.63
N LEU A 591 -27.37 11.24 -10.29
CA LEU A 591 -28.42 10.28 -10.60
C LEU A 591 -28.62 10.09 -12.11
N ALA A 592 -28.53 11.17 -12.89
CA ALA A 592 -28.63 11.12 -14.34
C ALA A 592 -27.49 10.32 -14.98
N ALA A 593 -26.27 10.47 -14.47
CA ALA A 593 -25.11 9.72 -14.95
C ALA A 593 -25.24 8.22 -14.66
N ILE A 594 -25.69 7.84 -13.45
CA ILE A 594 -25.95 6.43 -13.11
C ILE A 594 -26.98 5.83 -14.08
N HIS A 595 -28.11 6.52 -14.27
CA HIS A 595 -29.16 6.07 -15.19
C HIS A 595 -28.63 5.92 -16.62
N SER A 596 -27.91 6.93 -17.12
CA SER A 596 -27.38 6.95 -18.49
C SER A 596 -26.38 5.83 -18.73
N VAL A 597 -25.43 5.63 -17.79
CA VAL A 597 -24.40 4.59 -17.92
C VAL A 597 -25.04 3.20 -17.85
N TYR A 598 -25.96 2.96 -16.92
CA TYR A 598 -26.68 1.69 -16.86
C TYR A 598 -27.49 1.43 -18.14
N SER A 599 -28.24 2.41 -18.63
CA SER A 599 -29.07 2.27 -19.83
C SER A 599 -28.26 1.96 -21.10
N THR A 600 -27.00 2.41 -21.16
CA THR A 600 -26.15 2.27 -22.35
C THR A 600 -25.20 1.08 -22.28
N THR A 601 -24.73 0.72 -21.10
CA THR A 601 -23.67 -0.29 -20.92
C THR A 601 -24.09 -1.49 -20.07
N GLY A 602 -25.22 -1.41 -19.36
CA GLY A 602 -25.59 -2.36 -18.31
C GLY A 602 -24.77 -2.23 -17.02
N TYR A 603 -23.78 -1.32 -16.98
CA TYR A 603 -22.94 -1.08 -15.81
C TYR A 603 -23.61 -0.11 -14.83
N ILE A 604 -23.71 -0.48 -13.55
CA ILE A 604 -24.21 0.42 -12.50
C ILE A 604 -23.03 1.03 -11.76
N LEU A 605 -22.90 2.34 -11.87
CA LEU A 605 -21.98 3.13 -11.05
C LEU A 605 -22.55 3.31 -9.65
N ASP A 606 -21.70 3.26 -8.64
CA ASP A 606 -22.04 3.84 -7.33
C ASP A 606 -22.06 5.38 -7.44
N THR A 607 -22.65 6.04 -6.45
CA THR A 607 -22.81 7.50 -6.42
C THR A 607 -21.47 8.25 -6.44
N HIS A 608 -20.43 7.71 -5.80
CA HIS A 608 -19.09 8.29 -5.81
C HIS A 608 -18.43 8.15 -7.19
N THR A 609 -18.51 6.98 -7.82
CA THR A 609 -18.01 6.79 -9.19
C THR A 609 -18.75 7.67 -10.18
N ALA A 610 -20.06 7.87 -10.01
CA ALA A 610 -20.87 8.73 -10.87
C ALA A 610 -20.42 10.20 -10.82
N ILE A 611 -20.07 10.73 -9.64
CA ILE A 611 -19.47 12.06 -9.50
C ILE A 611 -18.20 12.18 -10.35
N ALA A 612 -17.29 11.21 -10.22
CA ALA A 612 -16.05 11.19 -10.98
C ALA A 612 -16.30 11.05 -12.48
N LYS A 613 -17.29 10.24 -12.88
CA LYS A 613 -17.71 10.11 -14.28
C LYS A 613 -18.20 11.43 -14.86
N VAL A 614 -19.07 12.16 -14.15
CA VAL A 614 -19.59 13.45 -14.60
C VAL A 614 -18.47 14.47 -14.75
N VAL A 615 -17.55 14.53 -13.78
CA VAL A 615 -16.41 15.45 -13.83
C VAL A 615 -15.43 15.05 -14.95
N ALA A 616 -15.18 13.76 -15.14
CA ALA A 616 -14.40 13.24 -16.25
C ALA A 616 -15.02 13.64 -17.61
N ASP A 617 -16.33 13.47 -17.80
CA ASP A 617 -16.99 13.84 -19.06
C ASP A 617 -16.86 15.32 -19.41
N ARG A 618 -16.80 16.19 -18.38
CA ARG A 618 -16.67 17.64 -18.53
C ARG A 618 -15.24 18.09 -18.79
N LEU A 619 -14.25 17.40 -18.24
CA LEU A 619 -12.85 17.86 -18.19
C LEU A 619 -11.87 17.00 -19.00
N GLN A 620 -12.29 15.82 -19.45
CA GLN A 620 -11.42 14.90 -20.17
C GLN A 620 -10.93 15.50 -21.49
N ASP A 621 -9.64 15.34 -21.73
CA ASP A 621 -9.08 15.40 -23.08
C ASP A 621 -9.36 14.09 -23.80
N ARG A 622 -10.16 14.15 -24.87
CA ARG A 622 -10.61 12.94 -25.59
C ARG A 622 -9.47 12.15 -26.23
N ALA A 623 -8.30 12.77 -26.44
CA ALA A 623 -7.11 12.09 -26.97
C ALA A 623 -6.35 11.29 -25.89
N CYS A 624 -6.59 11.57 -24.61
CA CYS A 624 -5.93 10.93 -23.48
C CYS A 624 -6.86 9.91 -22.80
N PRO A 625 -6.43 8.65 -22.60
CA PRO A 625 -7.12 7.71 -21.73
C PRO A 625 -7.29 8.28 -20.33
N ILE A 626 -8.46 8.02 -19.73
CA ILE A 626 -8.73 8.41 -18.34
C ILE A 626 -9.16 7.21 -17.51
N ILE A 627 -8.53 7.04 -16.36
CA ILE A 627 -8.90 6.05 -15.34
C ILE A 627 -9.76 6.74 -14.29
N ILE A 628 -11.02 6.34 -14.18
CA ILE A 628 -11.97 6.79 -13.18
C ILE A 628 -11.92 5.82 -12.00
N SER A 629 -11.60 6.30 -10.81
CA SER A 629 -11.59 5.47 -9.60
C SER A 629 -13.01 5.12 -9.18
N SER A 630 -13.33 3.82 -9.17
CA SER A 630 -14.59 3.32 -8.66
C SER A 630 -14.42 2.86 -7.22
N THR A 631 -14.78 3.76 -6.29
CA THR A 631 -14.36 3.67 -4.88
C THR A 631 -15.26 2.82 -3.99
N ALA A 632 -16.44 2.44 -4.46
CA ALA A 632 -17.36 1.60 -3.72
C ALA A 632 -18.27 0.81 -4.67
N HIS A 633 -18.83 -0.28 -4.17
CA HIS A 633 -19.83 -1.03 -4.90
C HIS A 633 -21.20 -0.33 -4.80
N TYR A 634 -21.96 -0.24 -5.89
CA TYR A 634 -23.26 0.45 -5.92
C TYR A 634 -24.27 -0.09 -4.89
N SER A 635 -24.18 -1.38 -4.55
CA SER A 635 -25.02 -2.02 -3.53
C SER A 635 -24.94 -1.35 -2.16
N LYS A 636 -23.85 -0.65 -1.82
CA LYS A 636 -23.74 0.10 -0.56
C LYS A 636 -24.69 1.30 -0.48
N PHE A 637 -25.15 1.78 -1.64
CA PHE A 637 -25.97 2.99 -1.79
C PHE A 637 -27.31 2.68 -2.46
N ALA A 638 -27.83 1.47 -2.25
CA ALA A 638 -29.00 0.95 -2.96
C ALA A 638 -30.20 1.91 -3.05
N PRO A 639 -30.57 2.70 -2.01
CA PRO A 639 -31.67 3.67 -2.15
C PRO A 639 -31.44 4.71 -3.25
N ALA A 640 -30.23 5.27 -3.34
CA ALA A 640 -29.86 6.24 -4.38
C ALA A 640 -29.81 5.58 -5.77
N ILE A 641 -29.31 4.34 -5.84
CA ILE A 641 -29.26 3.56 -7.09
C ILE A 641 -30.67 3.27 -7.61
N LEU A 642 -31.57 2.77 -6.75
CA LEU A 642 -32.96 2.48 -7.13
C LEU A 642 -33.68 3.75 -7.61
N ARG A 643 -33.41 4.89 -6.97
CA ARG A 643 -33.90 6.20 -7.41
C ARG A 643 -33.35 6.59 -8.78
N ALA A 644 -32.04 6.43 -9.01
CA ALA A 644 -31.42 6.70 -10.31
C ALA A 644 -32.02 5.82 -11.41
N LEU A 645 -32.31 4.56 -11.11
CA LEU A 645 -32.95 3.61 -12.02
C LEU A 645 -34.46 3.83 -12.20
N LYS A 646 -35.04 4.86 -11.55
CA LYS A 646 -36.46 5.24 -11.62
C LYS A 646 -37.41 4.12 -11.18
N ILE A 647 -37.01 3.33 -10.18
CA ILE A 647 -37.84 2.29 -9.60
C ILE A 647 -38.77 2.92 -8.55
N ALA A 648 -40.09 2.80 -8.75
CA ALA A 648 -41.10 3.58 -8.02
C ALA A 648 -41.33 3.14 -6.56
N GLU A 649 -41.22 1.84 -6.26
CA GLU A 649 -41.42 1.31 -4.90
C GLU A 649 -40.09 0.85 -4.29
N ILE A 650 -39.54 1.65 -3.38
CA ILE A 650 -38.32 1.34 -2.66
C ILE A 650 -38.70 0.80 -1.27
N ASN A 651 -38.62 -0.51 -1.08
CA ASN A 651 -38.71 -1.12 0.25
C ASN A 651 -37.59 -0.58 1.14
N GLN A 652 -37.87 -0.23 2.41
CA GLN A 652 -36.84 0.28 3.33
C GLN A 652 -35.87 -0.80 3.83
N ASN A 653 -36.21 -2.09 3.70
CA ASN A 653 -35.37 -3.18 4.14
C ASN A 653 -34.12 -3.34 3.23
N PRO A 654 -32.89 -3.24 3.78
CA PRO A 654 -31.63 -3.37 3.03
C PRO A 654 -31.52 -4.61 2.15
N LEU A 655 -31.87 -5.79 2.69
CA LEU A 655 -31.75 -7.05 1.97
C LEU A 655 -32.73 -7.14 0.80
N SER A 656 -33.95 -6.62 0.98
CA SER A 656 -34.97 -6.53 -0.07
C SER A 656 -34.52 -5.62 -1.22
N GLN A 657 -33.88 -4.49 -0.89
CA GLN A 657 -33.30 -3.60 -1.89
C GLN A 657 -32.20 -4.29 -2.72
N LEU A 658 -31.33 -5.06 -2.08
CA LEU A 658 -30.29 -5.82 -2.80
C LEU A 658 -30.85 -6.93 -3.68
N HIS A 659 -31.86 -7.65 -3.20
CA HIS A 659 -32.55 -8.66 -4.03
C HIS A 659 -33.23 -8.03 -5.24
N LEU A 660 -33.84 -6.85 -5.06
CA LEU A 660 -34.42 -6.09 -6.16
C LEU A 660 -33.34 -5.66 -7.15
N LEU A 661 -32.24 -5.06 -6.71
CA LEU A 661 -31.12 -4.73 -7.61
C LEU A 661 -30.58 -5.95 -8.35
N SER A 662 -30.47 -7.10 -7.67
CA SER A 662 -30.01 -8.34 -8.26
C SER A 662 -30.93 -8.86 -9.37
N SER A 663 -32.24 -8.57 -9.34
CA SER A 663 -33.16 -9.05 -10.36
C SER A 663 -32.98 -8.36 -11.72
N TYR A 664 -32.32 -7.20 -11.74
CA TYR A 664 -31.98 -6.45 -12.95
C TYR A 664 -30.67 -6.91 -13.62
N SER A 665 -30.06 -8.01 -13.14
CA SER A 665 -28.80 -8.58 -13.64
C SER A 665 -27.70 -7.53 -13.93
N PRO A 666 -27.40 -6.64 -12.97
CA PRO A 666 -26.48 -5.53 -13.18
C PRO A 666 -25.03 -5.99 -13.34
N LEU A 667 -24.22 -5.14 -13.98
CA LEU A 667 -22.76 -5.25 -13.97
C LEU A 667 -22.17 -4.15 -13.08
N PRO A 668 -21.29 -4.46 -12.11
CA PRO A 668 -21.02 -5.80 -11.58
C PRO A 668 -22.23 -6.43 -10.88
N PRO A 669 -22.25 -7.76 -10.68
CA PRO A 669 -23.29 -8.41 -9.86
C PRO A 669 -23.26 -7.87 -8.42
N VAL A 670 -24.38 -8.00 -7.71
CA VAL A 670 -24.47 -7.56 -6.31
C VAL A 670 -23.34 -8.16 -5.47
N HIS A 671 -22.68 -7.33 -4.66
CA HIS A 671 -21.52 -7.75 -3.88
C HIS A 671 -21.89 -8.85 -2.88
N TRP A 672 -21.38 -10.06 -3.11
CA TRP A 672 -21.74 -11.25 -2.33
C TRP A 672 -21.41 -11.10 -0.83
N GLY A 673 -20.25 -10.54 -0.49
CA GLY A 673 -19.86 -10.33 0.92
C GLY A 673 -20.83 -9.41 1.66
N LEU A 674 -21.41 -8.43 0.96
CA LEU A 674 -22.40 -7.53 1.56
C LEU A 674 -23.74 -8.25 1.76
N LEU A 675 -24.15 -9.04 0.77
CA LEU A 675 -25.35 -9.87 0.85
C LEU A 675 -25.27 -10.84 2.03
N GLU A 676 -24.13 -11.52 2.22
CA GLU A 676 -23.92 -12.43 3.35
C GLU A 676 -23.96 -11.71 4.69
N THR A 677 -23.29 -10.56 4.83
CA THR A 677 -23.36 -9.75 6.05
C THR A 677 -24.80 -9.35 6.38
N LEU A 678 -25.61 -8.99 5.38
CA LEU A 678 -27.02 -8.62 5.60
C LEU A 678 -27.95 -9.83 5.86
N LYS A 679 -27.59 -11.04 5.40
CA LYS A 679 -28.35 -12.28 5.70
C LYS A 679 -28.16 -12.76 7.13
N LYS A 680 -27.00 -12.49 7.74
CA LYS A 680 -26.78 -12.73 9.17
C LYS A 680 -27.73 -11.81 9.95
N LYS A 681 -28.91 -12.31 10.31
CA LYS A 681 -30.01 -11.56 10.93
C LYS A 681 -29.53 -10.72 12.14
N GLY A 682 -29.56 -9.39 12.00
CA GLY A 682 -30.41 -8.45 12.74
C GLY A 682 -30.64 -8.56 14.25
N ASN A 683 -29.78 -9.22 15.04
CA ASN A 683 -29.88 -9.30 16.51
C ASN A 683 -28.49 -9.26 17.20
N GLU A 684 -27.48 -8.72 16.54
CA GLU A 684 -26.26 -8.34 17.25
C GLU A 684 -26.58 -7.03 17.98
N ASP A 685 -26.88 -7.15 19.27
CA ASP A 685 -26.98 -6.00 20.17
C ASP A 685 -25.70 -5.17 19.99
N TYR A 686 -25.87 -3.95 19.53
CA TYR A 686 -24.81 -2.96 19.51
C TYR A 686 -25.19 -1.81 20.42
N GLN A 687 -24.18 -1.18 21.02
CA GLN A 687 -24.41 -0.13 21.98
C GLN A 687 -24.81 1.16 21.26
N VAL A 688 -25.84 1.83 21.75
CA VAL A 688 -26.17 3.21 21.36
C VAL A 688 -26.04 4.12 22.57
N CYS A 689 -25.23 5.17 22.46
CA CYS A 689 -25.00 6.13 23.53
C CYS A 689 -25.50 7.53 23.20
N GLY A 690 -25.74 8.33 24.24
CA GLY A 690 -25.97 9.76 24.09
C GLY A 690 -24.73 10.48 23.55
N ALA A 691 -24.93 11.69 23.03
CA ALA A 691 -23.85 12.59 22.61
C ALA A 691 -23.15 13.22 23.83
N ASP A 692 -22.50 12.39 24.65
CA ASP A 692 -21.87 12.79 25.90
C ASP A 692 -20.49 12.13 26.06
N MET A 693 -19.49 12.94 26.41
CA MET A 693 -18.11 12.49 26.52
C MET A 693 -17.90 11.47 27.65
N SER A 694 -18.60 11.61 28.78
CA SER A 694 -18.46 10.69 29.90
C SER A 694 -19.01 9.31 29.55
N MET A 695 -20.11 9.25 28.78
CA MET A 695 -20.66 7.98 28.28
C MET A 695 -19.70 7.28 27.30
N LEU A 696 -19.08 8.04 26.39
CA LEU A 696 -18.12 7.49 25.42
C LEU A 696 -16.87 6.95 26.12
N MET A 697 -16.31 7.71 27.08
CA MET A 697 -15.16 7.27 27.87
C MET A 697 -15.50 6.04 28.74
N SER A 698 -16.70 6.00 29.31
CA SER A 698 -17.17 4.82 30.06
C SER A 698 -17.33 3.59 29.16
N ALA A 699 -17.81 3.75 27.93
CA ALA A 699 -17.89 2.65 26.96
C ALA A 699 -16.49 2.13 26.58
N VAL A 700 -15.53 3.03 26.38
CA VAL A 700 -14.12 2.69 26.12
C VAL A 700 -13.53 1.88 27.27
N GLU A 701 -13.67 2.35 28.50
CA GLU A 701 -13.13 1.69 29.68
C GLU A 701 -13.78 0.31 29.90
N THR A 702 -15.10 0.22 29.75
CA THR A 702 -15.84 -1.06 29.88
C THR A 702 -15.33 -2.10 28.88
N LEU A 703 -15.07 -1.70 27.64
CA LEU A 703 -14.52 -2.61 26.64
C LEU A 703 -13.11 -3.07 27.01
N ILE A 704 -12.24 -2.15 27.45
CA ILE A 704 -10.87 -2.48 27.88
C ILE A 704 -10.91 -3.51 29.01
N GLN A 705 -11.77 -3.31 30.01
CA GLN A 705 -11.95 -4.25 31.10
C GLN A 705 -12.44 -5.62 30.61
N ASN A 706 -13.42 -5.66 29.70
CA ASN A 706 -13.99 -6.94 29.24
C ASN A 706 -13.07 -7.73 28.31
N HIS A 707 -12.20 -7.06 27.55
CA HIS A 707 -11.38 -7.71 26.53
C HIS A 707 -9.96 -8.03 26.99
N PHE A 708 -9.35 -7.16 27.81
CA PHE A 708 -7.94 -7.28 28.20
C PHE A 708 -7.73 -7.79 29.65
N MET A 709 -8.76 -7.76 30.49
CA MET A 709 -8.70 -8.21 31.90
C MET A 709 -9.56 -9.44 32.11
#